data_AF-A0A231R2A5-F1
#
_entry.id   AF-A0A231R2A5-F1
#
_cell.length_a   1.000
_cell.length_b   1.000
_cell.length_c   1.000
_cell.angle_alpha   90.00
_cell.angle_beta   90.00
_cell.angle_gamma   90.00
#
_symmetry.space_group_name_H-M   'P 1'
#
loop_
_entity.id
_entity.type
_entity.pdbx_description
1 polymer ?
#
loop_
_entity_poly.entity_id
_entity_poly.type
_entity_poly.pdbx_seq_one_letter_code
_entity_poly.pdbx_strand_id
1 'polypeptide(L)'
;MEFFYLPLSKLMNNLNDFNWTELDRRLEAVASRGNHAVFRVYMDYPNKPSGIPQFLLDEGLQTYEYPEYNNGKDATSLAPDYNDEKLMGALENFIQALGARYDGDPRVGFIMIGLIGFWGEWHTYPYDGNIQSPNLMPSDANLKRVLAVMDDSFDRTQLVLRYPMDSSVLKTKNFDVGYHDDSFAFQTLPPSLGGQGWHFWGRVNDAGVTEFWKKNSMGGEMRPEIQVKMWNNDPPIYNEPSTPIEGAQGEDYYTSLNLTHASWLIAQGIFQTPLDPVPLARAAEGSRRMGYEYYAPAAYLDASDGALKVGVELENRGVAPFYYDWKVELAAKSGDGIVSIWEPGWDLKGILPNTNGFDHNKLFESTDNPALSNGSYEIWMRYVNPLEQINADANKFRFANAGQNDDGWLSLGSVEVANSAAQAPARVTGLTSNTSSRLQLSPGSSAQINVAVEPAEAGNKRVVWSSADSKVAYVSATGLVKAAGAGQTVITAKSSDGNLEKRFDVTVAAGAGSGSSSGGSSTTPATPAPEPQSELTDDGVKLGKDAITTVQSKNEDGVTVTTATVDAKKLREAFRVLPDNVNAVIIELNNDGGSVKVDIPVSALAEAMAELPGALITVRTDFGNYSVPVKALGVAALAEKLGASFEEMTLSIFINRVAGHAAKLLSEQADREGLELLGPALDYRIEAQANGRSIEVTDFGGAYLERTVIVPGAWDPSTTTAFVFDPDARAFRFVPSLLLSSGGNTEVVIKRNGNSLYAIASGSKSFADVRGHRAQSDIELLASKRIINGVSSNRFSPDKPITRAEFAAMLVRSLGLTSPAAAASYSDVGDGEWFADAIATAADAGLVNGYRDGSFKPNERITRGQMDVILSRALDYVSGRLDGEGSAGNSDTAADPAAYASRAEAVVGIKRFLQSVHFIN
;
A
#
# COMPACT_ATOMS: atom_id res chain seq x y z
N MET A 1 11.52 0.35 -22.54
CA MET A 1 11.43 1.64 -23.27
C MET A 1 12.78 2.31 -23.30
N GLU A 2 13.06 3.14 -24.29
CA GLU A 2 14.33 3.87 -24.41
C GLU A 2 14.11 5.33 -24.80
N PHE A 3 14.89 6.24 -24.22
CA PHE A 3 14.75 7.68 -24.42
C PHE A 3 15.88 8.28 -25.27
N PHE A 4 15.58 9.26 -26.13
CA PHE A 4 16.59 10.08 -26.80
C PHE A 4 16.13 11.51 -27.15
N TYR A 5 17.11 12.41 -27.25
CA TYR A 5 16.93 13.76 -27.80
C TYR A 5 17.26 13.83 -29.29
N LEU A 6 16.61 14.76 -30.00
CA LEU A 6 16.92 15.06 -31.40
C LEU A 6 16.83 16.58 -31.69
N PRO A 7 17.82 17.21 -32.35
CA PRO A 7 17.73 18.62 -32.72
C PRO A 7 16.77 18.84 -33.89
N LEU A 8 15.97 19.91 -33.84
CA LEU A 8 15.06 20.29 -34.93
C LEU A 8 15.81 20.55 -36.24
N SER A 9 17.05 21.03 -36.19
CA SER A 9 17.93 21.28 -37.34
C SER A 9 18.25 20.04 -38.17
N LYS A 10 18.02 18.83 -37.64
CA LYS A 10 18.14 17.58 -38.38
C LYS A 10 16.83 17.12 -39.02
N LEU A 11 15.72 17.71 -38.60
CA LEU A 11 14.36 17.32 -38.98
C LEU A 11 13.70 18.30 -39.94
N MET A 12 14.13 19.55 -39.97
CA MET A 12 13.48 20.60 -40.74
C MET A 12 14.49 21.30 -41.64
N ASN A 13 14.34 21.11 -42.96
CA ASN A 13 15.22 21.71 -43.97
C ASN A 13 14.74 23.12 -44.36
N ASN A 14 13.42 23.32 -44.43
CA ASN A 14 12.73 24.60 -44.63
C ASN A 14 11.30 24.51 -44.07
N LEU A 15 10.48 25.56 -44.27
CA LEU A 15 9.10 25.64 -43.74
C LEU A 15 8.17 24.47 -44.11
N ASN A 16 8.43 23.76 -45.21
CA ASN A 16 7.55 22.71 -45.73
C ASN A 16 8.30 21.41 -46.11
N ASP A 17 9.60 21.31 -45.82
CA ASP A 17 10.43 20.14 -46.14
C ASP A 17 11.09 19.58 -44.88
N PHE A 18 10.79 18.32 -44.59
CA PHE A 18 11.16 17.65 -43.36
C PHE A 18 11.99 16.39 -43.64
N ASN A 19 13.09 16.24 -42.91
CA ASN A 19 13.98 15.09 -43.02
C ASN A 19 13.77 14.12 -41.86
N TRP A 20 13.05 13.04 -42.14
CA TRP A 20 12.71 12.02 -41.15
C TRP A 20 13.77 10.94 -40.95
N THR A 21 14.81 10.92 -41.79
CA THR A 21 15.81 9.83 -41.84
C THR A 21 16.42 9.52 -40.47
N GLU A 22 16.83 10.55 -39.73
CA GLU A 22 17.50 10.36 -38.45
C GLU A 22 16.54 9.92 -37.34
N LEU A 23 15.29 10.42 -37.36
CA LEU A 23 14.26 9.98 -36.41
C LEU A 23 13.88 8.52 -36.67
N ASP A 24 13.57 8.17 -37.92
CA ASP A 24 13.26 6.80 -38.33
C ASP A 24 14.39 5.83 -37.96
N ARG A 25 15.66 6.21 -38.20
CA ARG A 25 16.82 5.39 -37.85
C ARG A 25 16.91 5.12 -36.34
N ARG A 26 16.58 6.11 -35.49
CA ARG A 26 16.59 5.95 -34.03
C ARG A 26 15.42 5.13 -33.53
N LEU A 27 14.22 5.38 -34.06
CA LEU A 27 13.03 4.59 -33.76
C LEU A 27 13.26 3.12 -34.13
N GLU A 28 13.81 2.85 -35.33
CA GLU A 28 14.15 1.50 -35.77
C GLU A 28 15.19 0.84 -34.86
N ALA A 29 16.22 1.59 -34.46
CA ALA A 29 17.23 1.08 -33.55
C ALA A 29 16.62 0.66 -32.20
N VAL A 30 15.71 1.46 -31.63
CA VAL A 30 15.02 1.14 -30.38
C VAL A 30 14.07 -0.06 -30.56
N ALA A 31 13.29 -0.05 -31.65
CA ALA A 31 12.38 -1.14 -32.02
C ALA A 31 13.11 -2.48 -32.18
N SER A 32 14.30 -2.49 -32.78
CA SER A 32 15.12 -3.70 -32.97
C SER A 32 15.57 -4.36 -31.66
N ARG A 33 15.57 -3.62 -30.54
CA ARG A 33 15.82 -4.13 -29.18
C ARG A 33 14.55 -4.53 -28.44
N GLY A 34 13.41 -4.52 -29.14
CA GLY A 34 12.10 -4.88 -28.61
C GLY A 34 11.48 -3.80 -27.72
N ASN A 35 11.98 -2.57 -27.78
CA ASN A 35 11.56 -1.46 -26.94
C ASN A 35 10.74 -0.43 -27.73
N HIS A 36 9.85 0.25 -27.03
CA HIS A 36 9.24 1.50 -27.48
C HIS A 36 10.16 2.69 -27.18
N ALA A 37 10.17 3.67 -28.08
CA ALA A 37 10.94 4.90 -27.95
C ALA A 37 10.14 6.01 -27.23
N VAL A 38 10.83 6.76 -26.41
CA VAL A 38 10.41 8.09 -25.94
C VAL A 38 11.39 9.09 -26.52
N PHE A 39 10.90 10.21 -27.05
CA PHE A 39 11.82 11.23 -27.56
C PHE A 39 11.37 12.65 -27.28
N ARG A 40 12.35 13.55 -27.31
CA ARG A 40 12.15 14.99 -27.25
C ARG A 40 12.92 15.67 -28.37
N VAL A 41 12.25 16.55 -29.09
CA VAL A 41 12.90 17.44 -30.07
C VAL A 41 13.34 18.72 -29.37
N TYR A 42 14.55 19.21 -29.62
CA TYR A 42 15.04 20.46 -29.03
C TYR A 42 15.54 21.44 -30.09
N MET A 43 15.51 22.73 -29.78
CA MET A 43 16.23 23.76 -30.53
C MET A 43 17.43 24.28 -29.74
N ASP A 44 17.28 24.36 -28.42
CA ASP A 44 18.32 24.83 -27.53
C ASP A 44 18.71 23.72 -26.54
N TYR A 45 19.98 23.35 -26.55
CA TYR A 45 20.53 22.34 -25.65
C TYR A 45 21.92 22.82 -25.21
N PRO A 46 22.07 23.29 -23.97
CA PRO A 46 23.35 23.78 -23.46
C PRO A 46 24.45 22.75 -23.68
N ASN A 47 25.65 23.18 -24.11
CA ASN A 47 26.81 22.33 -24.46
C ASN A 47 26.73 21.52 -25.76
N LYS A 48 25.68 21.68 -26.58
CA LYS A 48 25.59 21.07 -27.92
C LYS A 48 25.57 22.13 -29.03
N PRO A 49 25.78 21.74 -30.30
CA PRO A 49 25.42 22.59 -31.43
C PRO A 49 23.95 22.97 -31.41
N SER A 50 23.63 24.20 -31.81
CA SER A 50 22.25 24.69 -31.90
C SER A 50 21.39 23.73 -32.71
N GLY A 51 20.22 23.43 -32.15
CA GLY A 51 19.17 22.68 -32.80
C GLY A 51 18.27 23.54 -33.68
N ILE A 52 18.52 24.84 -33.81
CA ILE A 52 17.75 25.73 -34.70
C ILE A 52 18.04 25.38 -36.17
N PRO A 53 17.02 25.15 -37.01
CA PRO A 53 17.19 24.99 -38.45
C PRO A 53 17.96 26.14 -39.10
N GLN A 54 18.97 25.81 -39.91
CA GLN A 54 19.87 26.80 -40.50
C GLN A 54 19.14 27.87 -41.33
N PHE A 55 18.07 27.49 -42.05
CA PHE A 55 17.32 28.44 -42.86
C PHE A 55 16.67 29.56 -42.04
N LEU A 56 16.28 29.29 -40.78
CA LEU A 56 15.73 30.33 -39.90
C LEU A 56 16.81 31.34 -39.49
N LEU A 57 18.03 30.85 -39.23
CA LEU A 57 19.18 31.71 -38.95
C LEU A 57 19.54 32.56 -40.18
N ASP A 58 19.55 31.95 -41.37
CA ASP A 58 19.84 32.63 -42.63
C ASP A 58 18.78 33.70 -42.97
N GLU A 59 17.53 33.48 -42.54
CA GLU A 59 16.42 34.43 -42.69
C GLU A 59 16.37 35.51 -41.58
N GLY A 60 17.35 35.52 -40.69
CA GLY A 60 17.55 36.56 -39.68
C GLY A 60 16.78 36.36 -38.37
N LEU A 61 16.45 35.11 -38.00
CA LEU A 61 15.87 34.81 -36.69
C LEU A 61 16.77 35.36 -35.57
N GLN A 62 16.19 36.19 -34.70
CA GLN A 62 16.91 36.71 -33.55
C GLN A 62 17.23 35.59 -32.57
N THR A 63 18.46 35.60 -32.06
CA THR A 63 18.96 34.62 -31.09
C THR A 63 19.71 35.31 -29.96
N TYR A 64 19.86 34.60 -28.85
CA TYR A 64 20.50 35.05 -27.63
C TYR A 64 21.56 34.04 -27.18
N GLU A 65 22.75 34.55 -26.85
CA GLU A 65 23.79 33.80 -26.14
C GLU A 65 23.51 33.85 -24.63
N TYR A 66 23.91 32.81 -23.90
CA TYR A 66 23.71 32.69 -22.46
C TYR A 66 24.84 31.88 -21.83
N PRO A 67 25.49 32.30 -20.73
CA PRO A 67 26.63 31.59 -20.15
C PRO A 67 26.29 30.35 -19.30
N GLU A 68 25.02 30.12 -18.97
CA GLU A 68 24.57 29.09 -18.04
C GLU A 68 24.75 27.66 -18.59
N TYR A 69 24.84 26.69 -17.67
CA TYR A 69 24.98 25.26 -18.00
C TYR A 69 26.13 24.94 -18.97
N ASN A 70 27.24 25.66 -18.81
CA ASN A 70 28.47 25.56 -19.61
C ASN A 70 28.37 26.12 -21.05
N ASN A 71 27.37 26.95 -21.36
CA ASN A 71 27.22 27.56 -22.69
C ASN A 71 27.96 28.92 -22.81
N GLY A 72 29.23 28.98 -22.38
CA GLY A 72 30.06 30.21 -22.31
C GLY A 72 30.45 30.90 -23.64
N LYS A 73 31.61 31.57 -23.69
CA LYS A 73 32.01 32.46 -24.81
C LYS A 73 32.22 31.78 -26.19
N ASP A 74 32.46 30.47 -26.22
CA ASP A 74 32.64 29.69 -27.44
C ASP A 74 31.40 28.82 -27.74
N ALA A 75 30.23 29.23 -27.24
CA ALA A 75 28.98 28.48 -27.32
C ALA A 75 28.49 28.29 -28.77
N THR A 76 28.01 27.08 -29.03
CA THR A 76 27.35 26.73 -30.30
C THR A 76 25.83 26.59 -30.15
N SER A 77 25.30 26.50 -28.93
CA SER A 77 23.85 26.52 -28.68
C SER A 77 23.37 27.96 -28.52
N LEU A 78 22.19 28.23 -29.06
CA LEU A 78 21.58 29.55 -29.08
C LEU A 78 20.13 29.42 -28.63
N ALA A 79 19.69 30.34 -27.78
CA ALA A 79 18.27 30.49 -27.47
C ALA A 79 17.63 31.38 -28.55
N PRO A 80 16.66 30.88 -29.34
CA PRO A 80 15.96 31.74 -30.29
C PRO A 80 15.00 32.70 -29.56
N ASP A 81 14.62 33.78 -30.23
CA ASP A 81 13.43 34.53 -29.81
C ASP A 81 12.18 33.69 -30.09
N TYR A 82 11.69 33.02 -29.05
CA TYR A 82 10.49 32.19 -29.13
C TYR A 82 9.20 32.99 -29.39
N ASN A 83 9.24 34.32 -29.43
CA ASN A 83 8.12 35.15 -29.85
C ASN A 83 8.21 35.62 -31.32
N ASP A 84 9.24 35.22 -32.05
CA ASP A 84 9.32 35.50 -33.49
C ASP A 84 8.21 34.74 -34.24
N GLU A 85 7.40 35.46 -35.01
CA GLU A 85 6.25 34.89 -35.72
C GLU A 85 6.64 33.90 -36.83
N LYS A 86 7.81 34.06 -37.46
CA LYS A 86 8.29 33.08 -38.45
C LYS A 86 8.71 31.80 -37.77
N LEU A 87 9.40 31.90 -36.63
CA LEU A 87 9.73 30.73 -35.81
C LEU A 87 8.45 30.02 -35.37
N MET A 88 7.46 30.76 -34.84
CA MET A 88 6.19 30.16 -34.43
C MET A 88 5.50 29.43 -35.59
N GLY A 89 5.42 30.03 -36.78
CA GLY A 89 4.90 29.34 -37.97
C GLY A 89 5.71 28.10 -38.37
N ALA A 90 7.04 28.14 -38.22
CA ALA A 90 7.90 26.98 -38.48
C ALA A 90 7.64 25.84 -37.48
N LEU A 91 7.47 26.16 -36.18
CA LEU A 91 7.14 25.18 -35.15
C LEU A 91 5.76 24.56 -35.39
N GLU A 92 4.75 25.37 -35.72
CA GLU A 92 3.40 24.90 -36.04
C GLU A 92 3.42 23.93 -37.23
N ASN A 93 4.09 24.29 -38.33
CA ASN A 93 4.25 23.43 -39.51
C ASN A 93 4.99 22.13 -39.18
N PHE A 94 6.07 22.20 -38.39
CA PHE A 94 6.82 21.03 -37.98
C PHE A 94 5.99 20.07 -37.14
N ILE A 95 5.25 20.59 -36.15
CA ILE A 95 4.42 19.77 -35.26
C ILE A 95 3.32 19.07 -36.05
N GLN A 96 2.65 19.79 -36.96
CA GLN A 96 1.64 19.20 -37.85
C GLN A 96 2.23 18.08 -38.72
N ALA A 97 3.42 18.30 -39.29
CA ALA A 97 4.10 17.29 -40.10
C ALA A 97 4.58 16.09 -39.27
N LEU A 98 5.01 16.32 -38.02
CA LEU A 98 5.40 15.27 -37.09
C LEU A 98 4.19 14.42 -36.69
N GLY A 99 3.07 15.04 -36.32
CA GLY A 99 1.82 14.34 -35.97
C GLY A 99 1.25 13.55 -37.15
N ALA A 100 1.17 14.17 -38.33
CA ALA A 100 0.71 13.51 -39.55
C ALA A 100 1.54 12.26 -39.92
N ARG A 101 2.80 12.18 -39.47
CA ARG A 101 3.69 11.04 -39.74
C ARG A 101 3.74 10.01 -38.62
N TYR A 102 3.77 10.44 -37.37
CA TYR A 102 4.11 9.58 -36.23
C TYR A 102 2.98 9.37 -35.24
N ASP A 103 1.82 10.02 -35.39
CA ASP A 103 0.72 9.76 -34.48
C ASP A 103 0.21 8.32 -34.60
N GLY A 104 0.37 7.54 -33.54
CA GLY A 104 0.06 6.11 -33.50
C GLY A 104 1.14 5.22 -34.12
N ASP A 105 2.35 5.72 -34.35
CA ASP A 105 3.49 4.88 -34.76
C ASP A 105 3.83 3.89 -33.63
N PRO A 106 3.80 2.57 -33.90
CA PRO A 106 3.99 1.55 -32.86
C PRO A 106 5.42 1.49 -32.30
N ARG A 107 6.37 2.24 -32.86
CA ARG A 107 7.73 2.39 -32.32
C ARG A 107 7.79 3.47 -31.24
N VAL A 108 6.78 4.34 -31.15
CA VAL A 108 6.75 5.49 -30.24
C VAL A 108 5.84 5.18 -29.05
N GLY A 109 6.44 5.12 -27.87
CA GLY A 109 5.72 4.94 -26.61
C GLY A 109 5.20 6.25 -26.04
N PHE A 110 5.96 7.34 -26.09
CA PHE A 110 5.56 8.67 -25.60
C PHE A 110 6.34 9.77 -26.32
N ILE A 111 5.73 10.95 -26.47
CA ILE A 111 6.43 12.16 -26.94
C ILE A 111 6.51 13.14 -25.79
N MET A 112 7.74 13.52 -25.41
CA MET A 112 7.93 14.61 -24.49
C MET A 112 7.85 15.92 -25.28
N ILE A 113 6.89 16.78 -24.92
CA ILE A 113 6.71 18.06 -25.59
C ILE A 113 7.98 18.88 -25.42
N GLY A 114 8.62 19.15 -26.56
CA GLY A 114 9.95 19.73 -26.66
C GLY A 114 9.95 21.16 -27.19
N LEU A 115 10.97 21.47 -27.99
CA LEU A 115 11.18 22.67 -28.81
C LEU A 115 11.49 23.95 -28.02
N ILE A 116 10.81 24.20 -26.91
CA ILE A 116 10.91 25.44 -26.15
C ILE A 116 11.87 25.29 -24.97
N GLY A 117 12.74 26.27 -24.77
CA GLY A 117 13.62 26.38 -23.61
C GLY A 117 14.84 25.43 -23.66
N PHE A 118 15.64 25.49 -22.59
CA PHE A 118 16.83 24.65 -22.44
C PHE A 118 16.45 23.18 -22.42
N TRP A 119 17.20 22.35 -23.16
CA TRP A 119 16.92 20.93 -23.41
C TRP A 119 15.55 20.66 -24.07
N GLY A 120 14.85 21.70 -24.55
CA GLY A 120 13.46 21.64 -24.96
C GLY A 120 12.47 21.47 -23.79
N GLU A 121 12.83 21.84 -22.57
CA GLU A 121 12.06 21.53 -21.35
C GLU A 121 11.14 22.63 -20.85
N TRP A 122 10.84 23.62 -21.68
CA TRP A 122 9.91 24.71 -21.38
C TRP A 122 10.34 25.54 -20.15
N HIS A 123 11.65 25.69 -19.96
CA HIS A 123 12.24 26.65 -19.04
C HIS A 123 13.56 27.18 -19.60
N THR A 124 13.96 28.37 -19.18
CA THR A 124 15.26 29.00 -19.49
C THR A 124 15.94 29.52 -18.23
N TYR A 125 15.62 28.93 -17.06
CA TYR A 125 16.13 29.37 -15.76
C TYR A 125 17.65 29.63 -15.80
N PRO A 126 18.12 30.82 -15.37
CA PRO A 126 17.40 31.83 -14.59
C PRO A 126 16.63 32.90 -15.40
N TYR A 127 16.51 32.76 -16.72
CA TYR A 127 15.92 33.75 -17.63
C TYR A 127 14.42 33.55 -17.94
N ASP A 128 13.64 33.01 -17.02
CA ASP A 128 12.21 32.66 -17.20
C ASP A 128 11.24 33.71 -16.63
N GLY A 129 11.57 35.00 -16.78
CA GLY A 129 10.65 36.12 -16.54
C GLY A 129 10.43 36.53 -15.09
N ASN A 130 10.88 35.74 -14.10
CA ASN A 130 10.69 36.03 -12.68
C ASN A 130 11.98 36.14 -11.85
N ILE A 131 13.14 35.75 -12.40
CA ILE A 131 14.35 35.53 -11.60
C ILE A 131 15.51 36.39 -12.10
N GLN A 132 15.70 36.53 -13.42
CA GLN A 132 16.64 37.47 -14.03
C GLN A 132 16.13 38.04 -15.36
N SER A 133 16.68 39.20 -15.74
CA SER A 133 16.53 39.81 -17.06
C SER A 133 17.81 39.57 -17.87
N PRO A 134 17.72 39.24 -19.17
CA PRO A 134 16.51 39.23 -20.02
C PRO A 134 15.59 38.00 -19.81
N ASN A 135 14.32 38.11 -20.23
CA ASN A 135 13.41 36.95 -20.29
C ASN A 135 13.56 36.26 -21.65
N LEU A 136 13.94 34.98 -21.64
CA LEU A 136 14.11 34.16 -22.85
C LEU A 136 12.95 33.19 -23.07
N MET A 137 11.94 33.17 -22.21
CA MET A 137 10.72 32.38 -22.44
C MET A 137 9.77 33.08 -23.42
N PRO A 138 9.04 32.34 -24.26
CA PRO A 138 7.94 32.90 -25.03
C PRO A 138 6.82 33.41 -24.11
N SER A 139 5.97 34.26 -24.66
CA SER A 139 4.73 34.66 -24.01
C SER A 139 3.79 33.46 -23.81
N ASP A 140 2.95 33.51 -22.79
CA ASP A 140 1.89 32.50 -22.55
C ASP A 140 0.99 32.28 -23.77
N ALA A 141 0.78 33.30 -24.61
CA ALA A 141 0.02 33.18 -25.84
C ALA A 141 0.73 32.27 -26.87
N ASN A 142 2.05 32.40 -27.01
CA ASN A 142 2.85 31.55 -27.90
C ASN A 142 3.08 30.15 -27.33
N LEU A 143 3.27 30.01 -26.01
CA LEU A 143 3.24 28.70 -25.34
C LEU A 143 1.92 27.97 -25.62
N LYS A 144 0.78 28.69 -25.54
CA LYS A 144 -0.53 28.15 -25.85
C LYS A 144 -0.67 27.73 -27.31
N ARG A 145 -0.11 28.49 -28.26
CA ARG A 145 -0.12 28.12 -29.70
C ARG A 145 0.61 26.80 -29.94
N VAL A 146 1.82 26.65 -29.39
CA VAL A 146 2.58 25.39 -29.51
C VAL A 146 1.80 24.24 -28.90
N LEU A 147 1.24 24.40 -27.69
CA LEU A 147 0.49 23.34 -27.04
C LEU A 147 -0.80 22.97 -27.79
N ALA A 148 -1.50 23.96 -28.35
CA ALA A 148 -2.70 23.71 -29.17
C ALA A 148 -2.38 22.89 -30.42
N VAL A 149 -1.30 23.23 -31.14
CA VAL A 149 -0.93 22.46 -32.34
C VAL A 149 -0.40 21.07 -31.99
N MET A 150 0.26 20.90 -30.84
CA MET A 150 0.62 19.56 -30.34
C MET A 150 -0.64 18.72 -30.06
N ASP A 151 -1.60 19.27 -29.32
CA ASP A 151 -2.87 18.63 -28.99
C ASP A 151 -3.66 18.24 -30.26
N ASP A 152 -3.79 19.18 -31.21
CA ASP A 152 -4.50 18.96 -32.48
C ASP A 152 -3.80 17.96 -33.43
N SER A 153 -2.51 17.70 -33.24
CA SER A 153 -1.71 16.85 -34.16
C SER A 153 -1.53 15.42 -33.65
N PHE A 154 -1.88 15.13 -32.39
CA PHE A 154 -1.65 13.83 -31.76
C PHE A 154 -2.86 13.38 -30.96
N ASP A 155 -3.72 12.58 -31.59
CA ASP A 155 -4.91 12.01 -30.95
C ASP A 155 -4.65 10.62 -30.36
N ARG A 156 -3.60 9.94 -30.82
CA ARG A 156 -3.29 8.54 -30.45
C ARG A 156 -2.08 8.42 -29.54
N THR A 157 -1.04 9.22 -29.79
CA THR A 157 0.26 9.16 -29.11
C THR A 157 0.23 10.02 -27.86
N GLN A 158 0.64 9.45 -26.73
CA GLN A 158 0.63 10.16 -25.46
C GLN A 158 1.70 11.26 -25.42
N LEU A 159 1.26 12.48 -25.14
CA LEU A 159 2.09 13.65 -24.95
C LEU A 159 2.38 13.89 -23.47
N VAL A 160 3.61 14.24 -23.12
CA VAL A 160 3.97 14.66 -21.74
C VAL A 160 4.70 16.00 -21.73
N LEU A 161 4.22 16.93 -20.91
CA LEU A 161 4.83 18.24 -20.68
C LEU A 161 5.57 18.25 -19.34
N ARG A 162 6.66 19.01 -19.18
CA ARG A 162 7.39 19.03 -17.90
C ARG A 162 6.52 19.45 -16.71
N TYR A 163 5.88 20.62 -16.77
CA TYR A 163 5.04 21.10 -15.67
C TYR A 163 3.66 21.58 -16.13
N PRO A 164 2.64 21.49 -15.26
CA PRO A 164 1.40 22.20 -15.48
C PRO A 164 1.61 23.71 -15.37
N MET A 165 0.79 24.47 -16.12
CA MET A 165 0.76 25.93 -16.10
C MET A 165 -0.69 26.38 -15.95
N ASP A 166 -0.95 27.32 -15.03
CA ASP A 166 -2.27 27.93 -14.83
C ASP A 166 -2.15 29.46 -14.71
N SER A 167 -1.98 30.12 -15.86
CA SER A 167 -2.06 31.57 -15.97
C SER A 167 -3.43 32.02 -16.46
N SER A 168 -3.64 33.33 -16.60
CA SER A 168 -4.86 33.87 -17.20
C SER A 168 -4.99 33.56 -18.70
N VAL A 169 -3.89 33.24 -19.38
CA VAL A 169 -3.83 33.01 -20.83
C VAL A 169 -3.68 31.52 -21.16
N LEU A 170 -2.76 30.84 -20.48
CA LEU A 170 -2.43 29.43 -20.68
C LEU A 170 -2.86 28.60 -19.46
N LYS A 171 -3.74 27.64 -19.70
CA LYS A 171 -4.14 26.62 -18.73
C LYS A 171 -3.92 25.25 -19.35
N THR A 172 -2.86 24.56 -18.96
CA THR A 172 -2.48 23.26 -19.57
C THR A 172 -3.56 22.20 -19.38
N LYS A 173 -4.39 22.33 -18.34
CA LYS A 173 -5.55 21.45 -18.07
C LYS A 173 -6.62 21.42 -19.17
N ASN A 174 -6.56 22.34 -20.13
CA ASN A 174 -7.50 22.41 -21.26
C ASN A 174 -7.03 21.61 -22.48
N PHE A 175 -5.88 20.94 -22.40
CA PHE A 175 -5.27 20.17 -23.48
C PHE A 175 -5.08 18.71 -23.06
N ASP A 176 -5.00 17.78 -24.02
CA ASP A 176 -4.84 16.35 -23.78
C ASP A 176 -3.38 15.94 -23.54
N VAL A 177 -2.81 16.51 -22.48
CA VAL A 177 -1.39 16.35 -22.16
C VAL A 177 -1.20 15.77 -20.76
N GLY A 178 -0.21 14.89 -20.64
CA GLY A 178 0.32 14.36 -19.39
C GLY A 178 1.45 15.22 -18.84
N TYR A 179 2.07 14.80 -17.74
CA TYR A 179 3.16 15.55 -17.12
C TYR A 179 4.43 14.73 -16.90
N HIS A 180 5.55 15.41 -16.67
CA HIS A 180 6.86 14.80 -16.51
C HIS A 180 7.68 15.47 -15.41
N ASP A 181 7.92 14.74 -14.32
CA ASP A 181 8.79 15.19 -13.23
C ASP A 181 10.26 14.95 -13.58
N ASP A 182 10.99 16.00 -13.93
CA ASP A 182 12.41 15.97 -14.28
C ASP A 182 13.36 15.77 -13.09
N SER A 183 12.83 15.71 -11.87
CA SER A 183 13.59 15.48 -10.64
C SER A 183 12.86 14.49 -9.74
N PHE A 184 12.36 13.42 -10.35
CA PHE A 184 11.59 12.38 -9.69
C PHE A 184 12.34 11.79 -8.48
N ALA A 185 11.63 11.68 -7.36
CA ALA A 185 12.15 11.27 -6.04
C ALA A 185 13.29 12.15 -5.52
N PHE A 186 13.33 13.43 -5.92
CA PHE A 186 14.27 14.42 -5.39
C PHE A 186 13.62 15.79 -5.16
N GLN A 187 12.76 16.22 -6.09
CA GLN A 187 11.95 17.43 -6.01
C GLN A 187 10.51 17.16 -6.47
N THR A 188 9.94 16.05 -5.99
CA THR A 188 8.60 15.57 -6.32
C THR A 188 7.57 15.99 -5.28
N LEU A 189 7.86 15.76 -4.00
CA LEU A 189 6.87 15.78 -2.94
C LEU A 189 6.39 17.20 -2.59
N PRO A 190 5.10 17.37 -2.22
CA PRO A 190 4.57 18.64 -1.74
C PRO A 190 4.97 18.89 -0.27
N PRO A 191 4.74 20.11 0.27
CA PRO A 191 5.04 20.43 1.67
C PRO A 191 4.40 19.50 2.70
N SER A 192 3.18 19.01 2.42
CA SER A 192 2.45 18.08 3.29
C SER A 192 3.13 16.71 3.45
N LEU A 193 4.04 16.36 2.53
CA LEU A 193 4.81 15.11 2.53
C LEU A 193 6.32 15.34 2.71
N GLY A 194 6.71 16.56 3.12
CA GLY A 194 8.10 16.90 3.45
C GLY A 194 8.93 17.50 2.31
N GLY A 195 8.33 17.74 1.13
CA GLY A 195 8.97 18.49 0.05
C GLY A 195 8.60 19.98 0.05
N GLN A 196 8.51 20.63 -1.12
CA GLN A 196 8.27 22.08 -1.24
C GLN A 196 7.12 22.40 -2.20
N GLY A 197 6.52 23.60 -2.10
CA GLY A 197 5.42 24.00 -3.00
C GLY A 197 5.84 24.11 -4.47
N TRP A 198 7.11 24.41 -4.72
CA TRP A 198 7.67 24.52 -6.06
C TRP A 198 8.17 23.18 -6.63
N HIS A 199 8.21 22.11 -5.82
CA HIS A 199 8.44 20.74 -6.30
C HIS A 199 7.29 20.31 -7.23
N PHE A 200 7.52 19.28 -8.04
CA PHE A 200 6.61 18.87 -9.11
C PHE A 200 5.15 18.73 -8.65
N TRP A 201 4.88 17.95 -7.59
CA TRP A 201 3.50 17.72 -7.16
C TRP A 201 2.87 18.93 -6.46
N GLY A 202 3.70 19.81 -5.88
CA GLY A 202 3.24 21.12 -5.42
C GLY A 202 2.64 21.94 -6.55
N ARG A 203 3.31 21.99 -7.71
CA ARG A 203 2.80 22.66 -8.91
C ARG A 203 1.54 22.01 -9.48
N VAL A 204 1.46 20.67 -9.45
CA VAL A 204 0.26 19.91 -9.85
C VAL A 204 -0.94 20.27 -8.97
N ASN A 205 -0.74 20.38 -7.65
CA ASN A 205 -1.77 20.82 -6.72
C ASN A 205 -2.21 22.26 -7.02
N ASP A 206 -1.27 23.18 -7.21
CA ASP A 206 -1.54 24.59 -7.47
C ASP A 206 -2.33 24.81 -8.77
N ALA A 207 -2.04 24.02 -9.81
CA ALA A 207 -2.77 24.05 -11.08
C ALA A 207 -4.14 23.34 -11.03
N GLY A 208 -4.43 22.59 -9.95
CA GLY A 208 -5.68 21.86 -9.77
C GLY A 208 -5.87 20.71 -10.76
N VAL A 209 -4.79 20.00 -11.11
CA VAL A 209 -4.79 18.93 -12.13
C VAL A 209 -4.44 17.56 -11.57
N THR A 210 -4.65 17.29 -10.28
CA THR A 210 -4.21 16.05 -9.59
C THR A 210 -4.73 14.74 -10.19
N GLU A 211 -5.75 14.78 -11.04
CA GLU A 211 -6.39 13.61 -11.65
C GLU A 211 -5.98 13.38 -13.11
N PHE A 212 -5.02 14.15 -13.66
CA PHE A 212 -4.61 14.05 -15.06
C PHE A 212 -4.16 12.63 -15.45
N TRP A 213 -3.50 11.94 -14.52
CA TRP A 213 -2.91 10.61 -14.69
C TRP A 213 -3.94 9.52 -15.04
N LYS A 214 -5.24 9.79 -14.82
CA LYS A 214 -6.33 8.87 -15.19
C LYS A 214 -6.53 8.75 -16.70
N LYS A 215 -6.15 9.79 -17.45
CA LYS A 215 -6.30 9.85 -18.91
C LYS A 215 -4.96 9.95 -19.62
N ASN A 216 -4.03 10.71 -19.05
CA ASN A 216 -2.77 11.08 -19.68
C ASN A 216 -1.57 10.59 -18.89
N SER A 217 -0.51 10.22 -19.58
CA SER A 217 0.68 9.65 -18.96
C SER A 217 1.37 10.57 -17.96
N MET A 218 1.76 10.02 -16.81
CA MET A 218 2.81 10.59 -15.97
C MET A 218 4.14 9.90 -16.28
N GLY A 219 5.14 10.68 -16.66
CA GLY A 219 6.53 10.25 -16.80
C GLY A 219 7.43 10.93 -15.77
N GLY A 220 8.72 10.60 -15.76
CA GLY A 220 9.69 11.32 -14.95
C GLY A 220 11.13 11.00 -15.30
N GLU A 221 12.06 11.75 -14.73
CA GLU A 221 13.49 11.50 -14.76
C GLU A 221 14.00 11.51 -13.34
N MET A 222 14.69 10.43 -12.96
CA MET A 222 15.53 10.48 -11.78
C MET A 222 16.77 11.28 -12.14
N ARG A 223 17.13 12.26 -11.31
CA ARG A 223 18.34 13.06 -11.54
C ARG A 223 19.58 12.18 -11.79
N PRO A 224 20.47 12.51 -12.75
CA PRO A 224 21.65 11.70 -13.04
C PRO A 224 22.50 11.36 -11.81
N GLU A 225 22.59 12.31 -10.86
CA GLU A 225 23.35 12.18 -9.63
C GLU A 225 22.80 11.11 -8.66
N ILE A 226 21.51 10.79 -8.75
CA ILE A 226 20.82 9.87 -7.83
C ILE A 226 20.51 8.51 -8.45
N GLN A 227 20.50 8.38 -9.78
CA GLN A 227 20.02 7.19 -10.50
C GLN A 227 20.62 5.87 -9.99
N VAL A 228 21.92 5.82 -9.71
CA VAL A 228 22.59 4.61 -9.19
C VAL A 228 22.43 4.48 -7.67
N LYS A 229 22.58 5.58 -6.94
CA LYS A 229 22.71 5.58 -5.49
C LYS A 229 21.38 5.50 -4.73
N MET A 230 20.27 5.90 -5.38
CA MET A 230 18.91 5.84 -4.82
C MET A 230 18.57 4.46 -4.22
N TRP A 231 19.03 3.40 -4.88
CA TRP A 231 18.65 2.02 -4.59
C TRP A 231 19.43 1.39 -3.42
N ASN A 232 20.42 2.10 -2.88
CA ASN A 232 21.23 1.58 -1.78
C ASN A 232 20.46 1.48 -0.46
N ASN A 233 19.34 2.19 -0.34
CA ASN A 233 18.52 2.26 0.88
C ASN A 233 17.19 1.53 0.74
N ASP A 234 16.56 1.24 1.89
CA ASP A 234 15.21 0.70 1.98
C ASP A 234 14.38 1.52 2.99
N PRO A 235 13.34 2.25 2.55
CA PRO A 235 12.93 2.42 1.15
C PRO A 235 13.98 3.18 0.31
N PRO A 236 13.97 3.05 -1.03
CA PRO A 236 14.92 3.74 -1.89
C PRO A 236 14.85 5.26 -1.72
N ILE A 237 15.99 5.84 -1.34
CA ILE A 237 16.18 7.28 -1.11
C ILE A 237 17.65 7.62 -1.41
N TYR A 238 17.92 8.78 -2.03
CA TYR A 238 19.27 9.31 -2.11
C TYR A 238 19.65 9.96 -0.79
N ASN A 239 20.65 9.43 -0.09
CA ASN A 239 21.03 9.90 1.24
C ASN A 239 22.56 9.99 1.41
N GLU A 240 23.25 10.71 0.53
CA GLU A 240 24.71 10.84 0.57
C GLU A 240 25.15 12.17 1.22
N PRO A 241 25.34 12.21 2.56
CA PRO A 241 25.67 13.44 3.28
C PRO A 241 27.06 14.01 2.96
N SER A 242 27.99 13.17 2.46
CA SER A 242 29.31 13.63 2.02
C SER A 242 29.29 14.34 0.66
N THR A 243 28.26 14.09 -0.14
CA THR A 243 28.04 14.68 -1.46
C THR A 243 26.55 15.04 -1.64
N PRO A 244 26.00 15.96 -0.84
CA PRO A 244 24.62 16.37 -0.98
C PRO A 244 24.46 17.16 -2.28
N ILE A 245 23.39 16.89 -3.02
CA ILE A 245 23.09 17.59 -4.26
C ILE A 245 22.34 18.86 -3.87
N GLU A 246 22.89 20.03 -4.20
CA GLU A 246 22.29 21.34 -3.86
C GLU A 246 21.98 21.52 -2.35
N GLY A 247 22.71 20.82 -1.48
CA GLY A 247 22.47 20.84 -0.03
C GLY A 247 21.22 20.07 0.41
N ALA A 248 20.57 19.34 -0.49
CA ALA A 248 19.38 18.52 -0.23
C ALA A 248 19.67 17.01 -0.31
N GLN A 249 18.78 16.20 0.26
CA GLN A 249 18.73 14.75 0.11
C GLN A 249 17.57 14.37 -0.81
N GLY A 250 17.57 13.14 -1.33
CA GLY A 250 16.47 12.62 -2.10
C GLY A 250 15.22 12.40 -1.27
N GLU A 251 14.11 12.22 -1.97
CA GLU A 251 12.80 11.91 -1.42
C GLU A 251 12.52 10.39 -1.54
N ASP A 252 11.53 9.91 -0.79
CA ASP A 252 11.15 8.50 -0.80
C ASP A 252 10.55 8.08 -2.15
N TYR A 253 11.21 7.14 -2.83
CA TYR A 253 10.81 6.70 -4.17
C TYR A 253 9.37 6.18 -4.23
N TYR A 254 8.95 5.34 -3.26
CA TYR A 254 7.63 4.72 -3.27
C TYR A 254 6.51 5.73 -2.98
N THR A 255 6.75 6.69 -2.09
CA THR A 255 5.83 7.80 -1.81
C THR A 255 5.67 8.66 -3.07
N SER A 256 6.77 9.03 -3.72
CA SER A 256 6.74 9.77 -4.98
C SER A 256 6.01 9.00 -6.08
N LEU A 257 6.21 7.68 -6.18
CA LEU A 257 5.54 6.83 -7.16
C LEU A 257 4.02 6.76 -6.93
N ASN A 258 3.59 6.45 -5.71
CA ASN A 258 2.17 6.34 -5.36
C ASN A 258 1.43 7.68 -5.49
N LEU A 259 2.13 8.79 -5.22
CA LEU A 259 1.55 10.11 -5.33
C LEU A 259 1.38 10.54 -6.79
N THR A 260 2.40 10.29 -7.62
CA THR A 260 2.45 10.83 -8.98
C THR A 260 1.78 9.94 -10.02
N HIS A 261 1.63 8.65 -9.71
CA HIS A 261 1.17 7.65 -10.67
C HIS A 261 2.12 7.51 -11.87
N ALA A 262 3.44 7.70 -11.66
CA ALA A 262 4.43 7.58 -12.71
C ALA A 262 4.39 6.19 -13.39
N SER A 263 4.24 6.20 -14.70
CA SER A 263 4.14 4.99 -15.53
C SER A 263 5.45 4.61 -16.24
N TRP A 264 6.42 5.53 -16.23
CA TRP A 264 7.78 5.31 -16.71
C TRP A 264 8.74 6.37 -16.20
N LEU A 265 10.03 6.01 -16.14
CA LEU A 265 11.10 6.90 -15.68
C LEU A 265 12.34 6.81 -16.57
N ILE A 266 13.03 7.93 -16.74
CA ILE A 266 14.40 8.00 -17.24
C ILE A 266 15.34 7.71 -16.06
N ALA A 267 16.10 6.62 -16.18
CA ALA A 267 17.06 6.18 -15.16
C ALA A 267 18.33 5.57 -15.81
N GLN A 268 18.90 6.23 -16.82
CA GLN A 268 19.98 5.67 -17.66
C GLN A 268 21.19 5.13 -16.88
N GLY A 269 21.56 5.77 -15.77
CA GLY A 269 22.72 5.47 -14.96
C GLY A 269 22.76 4.02 -14.45
N ILE A 270 21.61 3.42 -14.14
CA ILE A 270 21.54 2.02 -13.67
C ILE A 270 21.86 1.01 -14.78
N PHE A 271 21.71 1.41 -16.05
CA PHE A 271 22.07 0.57 -17.20
C PHE A 271 23.54 0.73 -17.61
N GLN A 272 24.17 1.82 -17.19
CA GLN A 272 25.59 2.10 -17.46
C GLN A 272 26.50 1.65 -16.31
N THR A 273 25.95 1.55 -15.10
CA THR A 273 26.66 1.18 -13.88
C THR A 273 25.98 -0.04 -13.26
N PRO A 274 26.63 -1.22 -13.25
CA PRO A 274 26.07 -2.40 -12.60
C PRO A 274 25.74 -2.12 -11.13
N LEU A 275 24.53 -2.49 -10.72
CA LEU A 275 24.09 -2.43 -9.32
C LEU A 275 24.47 -3.73 -8.61
N ASP A 276 24.81 -3.61 -7.32
CA ASP A 276 24.94 -4.77 -6.43
C ASP A 276 23.59 -5.52 -6.31
N PRO A 277 23.57 -6.81 -5.93
CA PRO A 277 22.34 -7.62 -5.95
C PRO A 277 21.16 -7.04 -5.15
N VAL A 278 21.43 -6.41 -4.01
CA VAL A 278 20.38 -5.82 -3.15
C VAL A 278 19.79 -4.55 -3.78
N PRO A 279 20.59 -3.52 -4.14
CA PRO A 279 20.11 -2.38 -4.94
C PRO A 279 19.42 -2.79 -6.24
N LEU A 280 19.93 -3.82 -6.94
CA LEU A 280 19.31 -4.34 -8.16
C LEU A 280 17.92 -4.92 -7.88
N ALA A 281 17.75 -5.71 -6.81
CA ALA A 281 16.45 -6.24 -6.43
C ALA A 281 15.44 -5.14 -6.09
N ARG A 282 15.89 -4.07 -5.42
CA ARG A 282 15.05 -2.89 -5.15
C ARG A 282 14.71 -2.11 -6.40
N ALA A 283 15.66 -1.92 -7.32
CA ALA A 283 15.41 -1.29 -8.62
C ALA A 283 14.40 -2.09 -9.45
N ALA A 284 14.51 -3.41 -9.44
CA ALA A 284 13.56 -4.29 -10.10
C ALA A 284 12.16 -4.21 -9.48
N GLU A 285 12.07 -4.18 -8.14
CA GLU A 285 10.79 -3.99 -7.44
C GLU A 285 10.18 -2.61 -7.71
N GLY A 286 10.98 -1.55 -7.63
CA GLY A 286 10.57 -0.19 -7.98
C GLY A 286 10.00 -0.14 -9.40
N SER A 287 10.71 -0.75 -10.36
CA SER A 287 10.24 -0.85 -11.74
C SER A 287 8.96 -1.68 -11.89
N ARG A 288 8.77 -2.75 -11.11
CA ARG A 288 7.53 -3.56 -11.15
C ARG A 288 6.31 -2.79 -10.62
N ARG A 289 6.51 -1.97 -9.60
CA ARG A 289 5.44 -1.14 -8.99
C ARG A 289 5.03 0.04 -9.87
N MET A 290 5.87 0.43 -10.82
CA MET A 290 5.53 1.52 -11.75
C MET A 290 4.47 1.10 -12.75
N GLY A 291 3.63 2.06 -13.13
CA GLY A 291 2.68 1.87 -14.22
C GLY A 291 1.61 0.84 -13.89
N TYR A 292 1.62 -0.28 -14.61
CA TYR A 292 0.46 -1.10 -14.87
C TYR A 292 0.67 -2.52 -14.34
N GLU A 293 -0.25 -3.02 -13.52
CA GLU A 293 -0.22 -4.41 -13.04
C GLU A 293 -1.59 -5.05 -13.23
N TYR A 294 -1.84 -5.55 -14.44
CA TYR A 294 -3.14 -6.13 -14.79
C TYR A 294 -3.23 -7.59 -14.35
N TYR A 295 -4.30 -7.95 -13.65
CA TYR A 295 -4.57 -9.30 -13.18
C TYR A 295 -5.95 -9.76 -13.65
N ALA A 296 -6.05 -11.02 -14.08
CA ALA A 296 -7.31 -11.65 -14.42
C ALA A 296 -7.77 -12.58 -13.29
N PRO A 297 -8.68 -12.16 -12.39
CA PRO A 297 -9.12 -12.98 -11.28
C PRO A 297 -9.99 -14.17 -11.69
N ALA A 298 -10.73 -14.06 -12.79
CA ALA A 298 -11.63 -15.10 -13.25
C ALA A 298 -11.83 -15.05 -14.77
N ALA A 299 -12.13 -16.21 -15.35
CA ALA A 299 -12.57 -16.36 -16.71
C ALA A 299 -13.74 -17.35 -16.80
N TYR A 300 -14.57 -17.16 -17.83
CA TYR A 300 -15.83 -17.87 -18.01
C TYR A 300 -15.92 -18.36 -19.44
N LEU A 301 -15.96 -19.68 -19.62
CA LEU A 301 -15.93 -20.35 -20.91
C LEU A 301 -17.15 -21.27 -21.05
N ASP A 302 -17.93 -21.09 -22.10
CA ASP A 302 -19.09 -21.94 -22.43
C ASP A 302 -19.08 -22.27 -23.92
N ALA A 303 -19.30 -23.54 -24.28
CA ALA A 303 -19.53 -23.98 -25.66
C ALA A 303 -20.59 -25.08 -25.75
N SER A 304 -21.47 -25.15 -24.74
CA SER A 304 -22.44 -26.24 -24.57
C SER A 304 -23.50 -26.30 -25.66
N ASP A 305 -23.83 -25.17 -26.28
CA ASP A 305 -24.75 -25.05 -27.43
C ASP A 305 -24.03 -25.15 -28.79
N GLY A 306 -22.72 -25.43 -28.78
CA GLY A 306 -21.87 -25.49 -29.97
C GLY A 306 -21.27 -24.14 -30.39
N ALA A 307 -21.63 -23.04 -29.74
CA ALA A 307 -21.02 -21.73 -29.94
C ALA A 307 -20.16 -21.35 -28.73
N LEU A 308 -18.86 -21.07 -28.97
CA LEU A 308 -17.97 -20.63 -27.91
C LEU A 308 -18.38 -19.24 -27.40
N LYS A 309 -18.40 -19.07 -26.08
CA LYS A 309 -18.58 -17.80 -25.36
C LYS A 309 -17.41 -17.66 -24.40
N VAL A 310 -16.81 -16.47 -24.38
CA VAL A 310 -15.66 -16.16 -23.53
C VAL A 310 -15.95 -14.90 -22.74
N GLY A 311 -15.64 -14.89 -21.45
CA GLY A 311 -15.50 -13.65 -20.72
C GLY A 311 -14.41 -13.71 -19.68
N VAL A 312 -13.85 -12.55 -19.38
CA VAL A 312 -12.67 -12.38 -18.54
C VAL A 312 -12.89 -11.18 -17.66
N GLU A 313 -12.71 -11.36 -16.36
CA GLU A 313 -12.60 -10.24 -15.43
C GLU A 313 -11.16 -9.74 -15.43
N LEU A 314 -10.98 -8.42 -15.41
CA LEU A 314 -9.67 -7.79 -15.31
C LEU A 314 -9.67 -6.70 -14.24
N GLU A 315 -8.57 -6.64 -13.50
CA GLU A 315 -8.30 -5.61 -12.52
C GLU A 315 -6.89 -5.03 -12.69
N ASN A 316 -6.69 -3.76 -12.32
CA ASN A 316 -5.39 -3.11 -12.33
C ASN A 316 -4.93 -2.84 -10.89
N ARG A 317 -3.85 -3.51 -10.50
CA ARG A 317 -3.20 -3.44 -9.17
C ARG A 317 -2.01 -2.47 -9.14
N GLY A 318 -1.67 -1.87 -10.28
CA GLY A 318 -0.54 -0.96 -10.41
C GLY A 318 -0.85 0.43 -9.84
N VAL A 319 -0.09 1.44 -10.26
CA VAL A 319 -0.30 2.83 -9.87
C VAL A 319 -0.83 3.70 -11.00
N ALA A 320 -0.90 3.24 -12.25
CA ALA A 320 -1.44 4.00 -13.39
C ALA A 320 -2.32 3.12 -14.30
N PRO A 321 -3.24 3.68 -15.10
CA PRO A 321 -3.96 2.95 -16.14
C PRO A 321 -3.13 2.83 -17.42
N PHE A 322 -3.30 1.75 -18.19
CA PHE A 322 -2.69 1.68 -19.51
C PHE A 322 -3.31 2.72 -20.46
N TYR A 323 -2.48 3.50 -21.14
CA TYR A 323 -2.93 4.69 -21.91
C TYR A 323 -3.23 4.42 -23.39
N TYR A 324 -2.90 3.23 -23.87
CA TYR A 324 -3.08 2.84 -25.27
C TYR A 324 -4.16 1.78 -25.42
N ASP A 325 -4.88 1.87 -26.52
CA ASP A 325 -5.82 0.84 -26.98
C ASP A 325 -5.06 -0.16 -27.86
N TRP A 326 -4.38 -1.11 -27.21
CA TRP A 326 -3.72 -2.20 -27.92
C TRP A 326 -4.74 -3.28 -28.25
N LYS A 327 -4.38 -4.16 -29.18
CA LYS A 327 -5.28 -5.22 -29.61
C LYS A 327 -5.28 -6.35 -28.59
N VAL A 328 -6.46 -6.79 -28.15
CA VAL A 328 -6.63 -8.07 -27.44
C VAL A 328 -6.81 -9.19 -28.46
N GLU A 329 -6.13 -10.31 -28.23
CA GLU A 329 -6.36 -11.57 -28.96
C GLU A 329 -6.80 -12.67 -28.02
N LEU A 330 -7.72 -13.49 -28.51
CA LEU A 330 -8.08 -14.78 -27.92
C LEU A 330 -7.59 -15.90 -28.84
N ALA A 331 -7.25 -17.04 -28.25
CA ALA A 331 -6.87 -18.23 -28.98
C ALA A 331 -7.52 -19.48 -28.41
N ALA A 332 -7.83 -20.43 -29.28
CA ALA A 332 -8.24 -21.78 -28.93
C ALA A 332 -7.10 -22.73 -29.28
N LYS A 333 -6.69 -23.55 -28.32
CA LYS A 333 -5.60 -24.52 -28.45
C LYS A 333 -6.14 -25.93 -28.28
N SER A 334 -5.72 -26.86 -29.14
CA SER A 334 -6.01 -28.28 -29.02
C SER A 334 -4.71 -29.08 -29.02
N GLY A 335 -4.46 -29.85 -27.95
CA GLY A 335 -3.14 -30.41 -27.69
C GLY A 335 -2.09 -29.30 -27.59
N ASP A 336 -1.00 -29.42 -28.37
CA ASP A 336 0.09 -28.43 -28.37
C ASP A 336 -0.10 -27.28 -29.38
N GLY A 337 -1.14 -27.32 -30.23
CA GLY A 337 -1.30 -26.39 -31.34
C GLY A 337 -2.44 -25.38 -31.16
N ILE A 338 -2.21 -24.12 -31.52
CA ILE A 338 -3.28 -23.12 -31.67
C ILE A 338 -4.07 -23.44 -32.95
N VAL A 339 -5.38 -23.63 -32.82
CA VAL A 339 -6.29 -23.94 -33.94
C VAL A 339 -7.01 -22.72 -34.48
N SER A 340 -7.17 -21.68 -33.67
CA SER A 340 -7.83 -20.43 -34.06
C SER A 340 -7.34 -19.28 -33.18
N ILE A 341 -7.18 -18.09 -33.78
CA ILE A 341 -6.92 -16.81 -33.13
C ILE A 341 -7.97 -15.82 -33.63
N TRP A 342 -8.56 -15.04 -32.73
CA TRP A 342 -9.52 -14.00 -33.09
C TRP A 342 -9.45 -12.80 -32.15
N GLU A 343 -10.10 -11.73 -32.54
CA GLU A 343 -10.12 -10.45 -31.81
C GLU A 343 -11.52 -10.23 -31.24
N PRO A 344 -11.67 -10.13 -29.91
CA PRO A 344 -12.98 -9.90 -29.31
C PRO A 344 -13.41 -8.42 -29.34
N GLY A 345 -12.54 -7.50 -29.80
CA GLY A 345 -12.79 -6.06 -29.82
C GLY A 345 -12.75 -5.40 -28.43
N TRP A 346 -12.09 -6.04 -27.45
CA TRP A 346 -11.97 -5.51 -26.09
C TRP A 346 -10.91 -4.41 -25.99
N ASP A 347 -11.27 -3.29 -25.36
CA ASP A 347 -10.38 -2.16 -25.06
C ASP A 347 -10.03 -2.16 -23.55
N LEU A 348 -8.75 -2.38 -23.25
CA LEU A 348 -8.25 -2.41 -21.87
C LEU A 348 -7.79 -1.02 -21.36
N LYS A 349 -7.83 0.00 -22.22
CA LYS A 349 -7.49 1.38 -21.87
C LYS A 349 -8.41 1.89 -20.75
N GLY A 350 -7.81 2.65 -19.84
CA GLY A 350 -8.55 3.33 -18.78
C GLY A 350 -9.14 2.41 -17.69
N ILE A 351 -8.69 1.16 -17.58
CA ILE A 351 -8.87 0.39 -16.35
C ILE A 351 -7.99 1.04 -15.27
N LEU A 352 -8.62 1.84 -14.41
CA LEU A 352 -7.93 2.60 -13.39
C LEU A 352 -7.37 1.68 -12.29
N PRO A 353 -6.26 2.06 -11.63
CA PRO A 353 -5.74 1.41 -10.44
C PRO A 353 -6.77 1.30 -9.32
N ASN A 354 -6.92 0.11 -8.76
CA ASN A 354 -7.78 -0.11 -7.61
C ASN A 354 -7.16 0.49 -6.34
N THR A 355 -7.85 1.45 -5.71
CA THR A 355 -7.44 2.03 -4.42
C THR A 355 -7.92 1.20 -3.22
N ASN A 356 -9.00 0.44 -3.40
CA ASN A 356 -9.59 -0.46 -2.39
C ASN A 356 -9.63 -1.93 -2.84
N GLY A 357 -8.93 -2.26 -3.94
CA GLY A 357 -8.80 -3.62 -4.48
C GLY A 357 -9.84 -4.07 -5.52
N PHE A 358 -10.78 -3.22 -5.98
CA PHE A 358 -11.81 -3.63 -6.98
C PHE A 358 -12.65 -2.53 -7.66
N ASP A 359 -12.54 -1.25 -7.28
CA ASP A 359 -13.42 -0.16 -7.76
C ASP A 359 -13.45 0.03 -9.28
N HIS A 360 -12.46 -0.52 -9.98
CA HIS A 360 -12.25 -0.37 -11.41
C HIS A 360 -12.15 -1.69 -12.16
N ASN A 361 -12.57 -2.80 -11.54
CA ASN A 361 -12.65 -4.09 -12.20
C ASN A 361 -13.61 -4.01 -13.39
N LYS A 362 -13.27 -4.70 -14.49
CA LYS A 362 -14.11 -4.78 -15.68
C LYS A 362 -14.28 -6.23 -16.11
N LEU A 363 -15.51 -6.61 -16.44
CA LEU A 363 -15.79 -7.80 -17.21
C LEU A 363 -15.74 -7.48 -18.71
N PHE A 364 -15.03 -8.31 -19.45
CA PHE A 364 -15.11 -8.34 -20.90
C PHE A 364 -15.78 -9.62 -21.37
N GLU A 365 -16.63 -9.52 -22.39
CA GLU A 365 -17.38 -10.65 -22.93
C GLU A 365 -17.35 -10.64 -24.46
N SER A 366 -17.32 -11.84 -25.04
CA SER A 366 -17.45 -12.05 -26.47
C SER A 366 -18.34 -13.26 -26.73
N THR A 367 -19.32 -13.08 -27.61
CA THR A 367 -20.22 -14.14 -28.10
C THR A 367 -19.98 -14.47 -29.57
N ASP A 368 -19.32 -13.58 -30.31
CA ASP A 368 -19.04 -13.73 -31.74
C ASP A 368 -17.68 -14.43 -31.95
N ASN A 369 -17.52 -15.60 -31.32
CA ASN A 369 -16.29 -16.38 -31.36
C ASN A 369 -16.31 -17.39 -32.52
N PRO A 370 -15.14 -17.88 -32.99
CA PRO A 370 -15.07 -18.84 -34.08
C PRO A 370 -15.81 -20.14 -33.75
N ALA A 371 -16.42 -20.74 -34.77
CA ALA A 371 -16.97 -22.08 -34.68
C ALA A 371 -15.82 -23.10 -34.54
N LEU A 372 -15.84 -23.87 -33.45
CA LEU A 372 -14.87 -24.93 -33.19
C LEU A 372 -15.49 -26.29 -33.51
N SER A 373 -14.67 -27.23 -33.95
CA SER A 373 -15.10 -28.63 -34.11
C SER A 373 -15.27 -29.30 -32.73
N ASN A 374 -16.05 -30.37 -32.65
CA ASN A 374 -16.22 -31.11 -31.39
C ASN A 374 -14.87 -31.55 -30.82
N GLY A 375 -14.65 -31.31 -29.53
CA GLY A 375 -13.41 -31.65 -28.84
C GLY A 375 -13.07 -30.74 -27.66
N SER A 376 -11.93 -31.03 -27.03
CA SER A 376 -11.39 -30.29 -25.90
C SER A 376 -10.45 -29.18 -26.36
N TYR A 377 -10.60 -27.99 -25.78
CA TYR A 377 -9.76 -26.84 -26.07
C TYR A 377 -9.33 -26.12 -24.79
N GLU A 378 -8.14 -25.55 -24.80
CA GLU A 378 -7.77 -24.47 -23.88
C GLU A 378 -7.99 -23.12 -24.55
N ILE A 379 -8.57 -22.18 -23.81
CA ILE A 379 -8.75 -20.80 -24.26
C ILE A 379 -7.69 -19.93 -23.62
N TRP A 380 -7.07 -19.07 -24.43
CA TRP A 380 -5.98 -18.21 -24.01
C TRP A 380 -6.26 -16.77 -24.44
N MET A 381 -5.70 -15.80 -23.73
CA MET A 381 -5.77 -14.38 -24.03
C MET A 381 -4.38 -13.75 -24.06
N ARG A 382 -4.17 -12.76 -24.92
CA ARG A 382 -3.01 -11.85 -24.82
C ARG A 382 -3.38 -10.42 -25.20
N TYR A 383 -2.58 -9.48 -24.73
CA TYR A 383 -2.65 -8.07 -25.12
C TYR A 383 -1.44 -7.75 -25.99
N VAL A 384 -1.67 -7.54 -27.28
CA VAL A 384 -0.61 -7.58 -28.31
C VAL A 384 0.13 -6.26 -28.32
N ASN A 385 1.43 -6.31 -28.06
CA ASN A 385 2.27 -5.14 -28.27
C ASN A 385 2.36 -4.89 -29.79
N PRO A 386 1.91 -3.74 -30.32
CA PRO A 386 1.90 -3.49 -31.76
C PRO A 386 3.31 -3.50 -32.37
N LEU A 387 4.36 -3.34 -31.55
CA LEU A 387 5.76 -3.49 -31.98
C LEU A 387 6.09 -4.92 -32.45
N GLU A 388 5.33 -5.94 -32.04
CA GLU A 388 5.49 -7.33 -32.49
C GLU A 388 5.36 -7.47 -34.01
N GLN A 389 4.67 -6.53 -34.69
CA GLN A 389 4.55 -6.51 -36.15
C GLN A 389 5.86 -6.11 -36.85
N ILE A 390 6.74 -5.39 -36.14
CA ILE A 390 8.02 -4.89 -36.64
C ILE A 390 9.16 -5.80 -36.16
N ASN A 391 9.09 -6.24 -34.89
CA ASN A 391 10.09 -7.08 -34.26
C ASN A 391 9.41 -8.21 -33.47
N ALA A 392 9.58 -9.45 -33.90
CA ALA A 392 9.01 -10.63 -33.24
C ALA A 392 9.54 -10.83 -31.80
N ASP A 393 10.71 -10.28 -31.48
CA ASP A 393 11.31 -10.30 -30.15
C ASP A 393 10.91 -9.06 -29.31
N ALA A 394 9.91 -8.30 -29.74
CA ALA A 394 9.38 -7.19 -28.96
C ALA A 394 8.91 -7.64 -27.58
N ASN A 395 9.13 -6.79 -26.57
CA ASN A 395 8.69 -7.07 -25.21
C ASN A 395 7.17 -7.27 -25.19
N LYS A 396 6.73 -8.41 -24.68
CA LYS A 396 5.31 -8.78 -24.68
C LYS A 396 4.63 -8.30 -23.41
N PHE A 397 3.36 -7.96 -23.52
CA PHE A 397 2.56 -7.64 -22.35
C PHE A 397 2.37 -8.88 -21.47
N ARG A 398 2.49 -8.71 -20.15
CA ARG A 398 2.28 -9.77 -19.17
C ARG A 398 1.27 -9.32 -18.12
N PHE A 399 0.30 -10.18 -17.87
CA PHE A 399 -0.59 -10.11 -16.72
C PHE A 399 0.17 -10.59 -15.46
N ALA A 400 -0.23 -10.09 -14.30
CA ALA A 400 0.31 -10.46 -13.00
C ALA A 400 -0.17 -11.84 -12.50
N ASN A 401 -0.81 -12.64 -13.37
CA ASN A 401 -1.26 -13.98 -13.05
C ASN A 401 -0.07 -14.94 -12.88
N ALA A 402 -0.05 -15.67 -11.77
CA ALA A 402 0.96 -16.69 -11.52
C ALA A 402 0.94 -17.75 -12.63
N GLY A 403 2.11 -18.10 -13.16
CA GLY A 403 2.25 -19.11 -14.20
C GLY A 403 1.96 -18.66 -15.63
N GLN A 404 1.77 -17.35 -15.90
CA GLN A 404 1.72 -16.87 -17.29
C GLN A 404 3.06 -17.11 -18.00
N ASN A 405 2.99 -17.67 -19.21
CA ASN A 405 4.12 -17.91 -20.08
C ASN A 405 4.82 -16.61 -20.54
N ASP A 406 6.08 -16.72 -20.94
CA ASP A 406 6.87 -15.59 -21.47
C ASP A 406 6.46 -15.20 -22.90
N ASP A 407 5.60 -15.97 -23.54
CA ASP A 407 5.14 -15.73 -24.92
C ASP A 407 3.95 -14.75 -25.02
N GLY A 408 3.53 -14.16 -23.90
CA GLY A 408 2.46 -13.18 -23.79
C GLY A 408 1.06 -13.79 -23.60
N TRP A 409 0.91 -15.11 -23.75
CA TRP A 409 -0.38 -15.77 -23.60
C TRP A 409 -0.69 -16.12 -22.14
N LEU A 410 -1.90 -15.74 -21.71
CA LEU A 410 -2.51 -16.11 -20.44
C LEU A 410 -3.57 -17.20 -20.68
N SER A 411 -3.42 -18.35 -20.03
CA SER A 411 -4.46 -19.39 -20.07
C SER A 411 -5.68 -18.94 -19.27
N LEU A 412 -6.85 -19.03 -19.89
CA LEU A 412 -8.16 -18.75 -19.29
C LEU A 412 -8.87 -20.02 -18.83
N GLY A 413 -8.31 -21.20 -19.12
CA GLY A 413 -8.87 -22.51 -18.77
C GLY A 413 -9.34 -23.32 -19.97
N SER A 414 -9.97 -24.47 -19.68
CA SER A 414 -10.40 -25.45 -20.69
C SER A 414 -11.91 -25.43 -20.94
N VAL A 415 -12.31 -25.76 -22.16
CA VAL A 415 -13.71 -25.86 -22.61
C VAL A 415 -13.91 -27.07 -23.53
N GLU A 416 -15.02 -27.78 -23.35
CA GLU A 416 -15.43 -28.92 -24.20
C GLU A 416 -16.52 -28.48 -25.19
N VAL A 417 -16.26 -28.66 -26.47
CA VAL A 417 -17.22 -28.38 -27.55
C VAL A 417 -17.97 -29.67 -27.86
N ALA A 418 -19.27 -29.69 -27.56
CA ALA A 418 -20.25 -30.73 -27.88
C ALA A 418 -20.08 -32.13 -27.22
N ASN A 419 -19.79 -32.15 -25.91
CA ASN A 419 -20.21 -33.24 -25.02
C ASN A 419 -21.05 -32.64 -23.89
N SER A 420 -22.35 -32.92 -23.90
CA SER A 420 -23.41 -32.25 -23.12
C SER A 420 -23.40 -32.54 -21.61
N ALA A 421 -22.26 -32.45 -20.94
CA ALA A 421 -22.15 -32.62 -19.49
C ALA A 421 -21.22 -31.62 -18.78
N ALA A 422 -20.43 -30.82 -19.51
CA ALA A 422 -19.61 -29.77 -18.90
C ALA A 422 -20.43 -28.48 -18.77
N GLN A 423 -20.87 -28.17 -17.55
CA GLN A 423 -21.50 -26.88 -17.25
C GLN A 423 -20.40 -25.85 -17.05
N ALA A 424 -20.42 -24.77 -17.84
CA ALA A 424 -19.54 -23.62 -17.64
C ALA A 424 -19.65 -23.11 -16.19
N PRO A 425 -18.57 -22.55 -15.60
CA PRO A 425 -18.68 -21.83 -14.34
C PRO A 425 -19.79 -20.78 -14.47
N ALA A 426 -20.81 -20.85 -13.61
CA ALA A 426 -21.93 -19.93 -13.72
C ALA A 426 -21.45 -18.50 -13.45
N ARG A 427 -21.97 -17.51 -14.17
CA ARG A 427 -21.68 -16.09 -13.94
C ARG A 427 -22.67 -15.50 -12.97
N VAL A 428 -22.28 -14.44 -12.27
CA VAL A 428 -23.26 -13.63 -11.54
C VAL A 428 -24.13 -12.90 -12.56
N THR A 429 -25.39 -13.26 -12.62
CA THR A 429 -26.43 -12.67 -13.49
C THR A 429 -27.44 -11.82 -12.70
N GLY A 430 -27.43 -11.93 -11.37
CA GLY A 430 -28.30 -11.17 -10.51
C GLY A 430 -27.69 -10.85 -9.16
N LEU A 431 -28.04 -9.68 -8.62
CA LEU A 431 -27.87 -9.35 -7.21
C LEU A 431 -29.24 -9.25 -6.55
N THR A 432 -29.58 -10.22 -5.71
CA THR A 432 -30.79 -10.17 -4.90
C THR A 432 -30.47 -9.66 -3.50
N SER A 433 -31.47 -9.07 -2.85
CA SER A 433 -31.33 -8.53 -1.50
C SER A 433 -32.63 -8.79 -0.77
N ASN A 434 -32.53 -9.31 0.45
CA ASN A 434 -33.68 -9.37 1.37
C ASN A 434 -33.76 -8.10 2.25
N THR A 435 -32.77 -7.21 2.17
CA THR A 435 -32.76 -5.91 2.84
C THR A 435 -33.48 -4.86 1.98
N SER A 436 -34.27 -3.99 2.63
CA SER A 436 -34.97 -2.85 2.01
C SER A 436 -33.99 -1.93 1.28
N SER A 437 -34.35 -1.46 0.07
CA SER A 437 -33.56 -0.48 -0.71
C SER A 437 -33.52 0.91 -0.09
N ARG A 438 -34.34 1.17 0.94
CA ARG A 438 -34.29 2.38 1.76
C ARG A 438 -34.01 2.01 3.20
N LEU A 439 -32.96 2.59 3.75
CA LEU A 439 -32.52 2.42 5.12
C LEU A 439 -32.61 3.76 5.85
N GLN A 440 -33.34 3.75 6.96
CA GLN A 440 -33.42 4.88 7.88
C GLN A 440 -32.59 4.52 9.10
N LEU A 441 -31.52 5.25 9.32
CA LEU A 441 -30.58 5.02 10.41
C LEU A 441 -30.60 6.21 11.37
N SER A 442 -30.50 5.90 12.66
CA SER A 442 -30.17 6.89 13.67
C SER A 442 -28.65 7.08 13.72
N PRO A 443 -28.12 8.26 14.09
CA PRO A 443 -26.69 8.47 14.29
C PRO A 443 -26.07 7.37 15.17
N GLY A 444 -24.98 6.75 14.70
CA GLY A 444 -24.28 5.66 15.39
C GLY A 444 -24.88 4.26 15.25
N SER A 445 -26.06 4.11 14.64
CA SER A 445 -26.64 2.79 14.34
C SER A 445 -26.03 2.14 13.10
N SER A 446 -26.00 0.80 13.10
CA SER A 446 -25.64 -0.02 11.93
C SER A 446 -26.83 -0.84 11.45
N ALA A 447 -26.86 -1.15 10.16
CA ALA A 447 -27.76 -2.09 9.55
C ALA A 447 -27.01 -2.99 8.57
N GLN A 448 -27.26 -4.29 8.66
CA GLN A 448 -26.70 -5.25 7.72
C GLN A 448 -27.53 -5.22 6.42
N ILE A 449 -26.84 -5.02 5.30
CA ILE A 449 -27.40 -5.29 3.99
C ILE A 449 -26.92 -6.67 3.57
N ASN A 450 -27.85 -7.60 3.33
CA ASN A 450 -27.51 -8.90 2.78
C ASN A 450 -27.84 -8.90 1.30
N VAL A 451 -26.79 -8.99 0.49
CA VAL A 451 -26.90 -9.19 -0.95
C VAL A 451 -26.45 -10.60 -1.26
N ALA A 452 -27.25 -11.32 -2.04
CA ALA A 452 -26.92 -12.62 -2.57
C ALA A 452 -26.63 -12.50 -4.07
N VAL A 453 -25.69 -13.31 -4.55
CA VAL A 453 -25.40 -13.46 -5.98
C VAL A 453 -26.27 -14.58 -6.55
N GLU A 454 -26.74 -14.37 -7.78
CA GLU A 454 -27.49 -15.38 -8.53
C GLU A 454 -26.80 -15.70 -9.86
N PRO A 455 -26.65 -16.98 -10.23
CA PRO A 455 -27.05 -18.13 -9.45
C PRO A 455 -26.04 -18.46 -8.33
N ALA A 456 -26.46 -19.25 -7.33
CA ALA A 456 -25.68 -19.49 -6.12
C ALA A 456 -24.37 -20.24 -6.39
N GLU A 457 -24.26 -20.93 -7.51
CA GLU A 457 -23.09 -21.66 -8.01
C GLU A 457 -22.15 -20.79 -8.88
N ALA A 458 -22.34 -19.47 -8.90
CA ALA A 458 -21.47 -18.59 -9.66
C ALA A 458 -19.98 -18.76 -9.27
N GLY A 459 -19.09 -18.71 -10.26
CA GLY A 459 -17.65 -18.95 -10.08
C GLY A 459 -16.97 -17.87 -9.23
N ASN A 460 -17.30 -16.60 -9.47
CA ASN A 460 -16.87 -15.48 -8.64
C ASN A 460 -18.08 -14.83 -7.94
N LYS A 461 -18.27 -15.15 -6.66
CA LYS A 461 -19.44 -14.70 -5.87
C LYS A 461 -19.18 -13.40 -5.10
N ARG A 462 -18.03 -12.79 -5.28
CA ARG A 462 -17.59 -11.67 -4.47
C ARG A 462 -18.50 -10.46 -4.72
N VAL A 463 -19.02 -9.87 -3.65
CA VAL A 463 -19.80 -8.63 -3.67
C VAL A 463 -18.96 -7.52 -3.06
N VAL A 464 -18.91 -6.42 -3.79
CA VAL A 464 -18.11 -5.23 -3.51
C VAL A 464 -19.01 -4.14 -2.96
N TRP A 465 -18.54 -3.40 -1.96
CA TRP A 465 -19.35 -2.36 -1.32
C TRP A 465 -18.65 -1.01 -1.36
N SER A 466 -19.40 0.03 -1.71
CA SER A 466 -18.92 1.41 -1.72
C SER A 466 -19.96 2.36 -1.12
N SER A 467 -19.49 3.44 -0.49
CA SER A 467 -20.32 4.56 -0.06
C SER A 467 -20.05 5.78 -0.93
N ALA A 468 -21.11 6.43 -1.43
CA ALA A 468 -21.01 7.68 -2.17
C ALA A 468 -20.52 8.86 -1.31
N ASP A 469 -20.75 8.79 0.00
CA ASP A 469 -20.25 9.75 0.99
C ASP A 469 -20.05 9.03 2.32
N SER A 470 -18.80 8.63 2.57
CA SER A 470 -18.38 7.93 3.78
C SER A 470 -18.49 8.80 5.05
N LYS A 471 -18.68 10.12 4.92
CA LYS A 471 -18.95 11.02 6.05
C LYS A 471 -20.39 10.91 6.55
N VAL A 472 -21.33 10.44 5.73
CA VAL A 472 -22.73 10.22 6.11
C VAL A 472 -22.95 8.79 6.59
N ALA A 473 -22.50 7.79 5.85
CA ALA A 473 -22.51 6.39 6.28
C ALA A 473 -21.42 5.60 5.52
N TYR A 474 -20.78 4.64 6.17
CA TYR A 474 -19.86 3.72 5.53
C TYR A 474 -20.48 2.32 5.40
N VAL A 475 -19.86 1.49 4.59
CA VAL A 475 -20.23 0.09 4.39
C VAL A 475 -18.98 -0.77 4.43
N SER A 476 -19.02 -1.89 5.16
CA SER A 476 -17.92 -2.87 5.18
C SER A 476 -17.91 -3.74 3.92
N ALA A 477 -16.85 -4.53 3.73
CA ALA A 477 -16.79 -5.56 2.68
C ALA A 477 -17.90 -6.63 2.79
N THR A 478 -18.55 -6.75 3.96
CA THR A 478 -19.65 -7.69 4.19
C THR A 478 -21.04 -7.06 4.04
N GLY A 479 -21.15 -5.77 3.70
CA GLY A 479 -22.44 -5.07 3.56
C GLY A 479 -23.00 -4.49 4.86
N LEU A 480 -22.21 -4.43 5.93
CA LEU A 480 -22.61 -3.77 7.18
C LEU A 480 -22.53 -2.25 6.97
N VAL A 481 -23.69 -1.61 6.85
CA VAL A 481 -23.81 -0.16 6.73
C VAL A 481 -23.87 0.45 8.11
N LYS A 482 -23.10 1.50 8.33
CA LYS A 482 -23.18 2.23 9.59
C LYS A 482 -23.13 3.73 9.41
N ALA A 483 -24.06 4.40 10.10
CA ALA A 483 -24.21 5.84 10.12
C ALA A 483 -22.96 6.52 10.72
N ALA A 484 -22.42 7.49 9.98
CA ALA A 484 -21.25 8.30 10.35
C ALA A 484 -21.62 9.77 10.60
N GLY A 485 -22.61 10.32 9.90
CA GLY A 485 -23.05 11.71 10.03
C GLY A 485 -24.46 11.92 9.48
N ALA A 486 -25.17 12.94 9.96
CA ALA A 486 -26.52 13.24 9.49
C ALA A 486 -26.50 13.65 8.02
N GLY A 487 -27.41 13.11 7.21
CA GLY A 487 -27.43 13.35 5.77
C GLY A 487 -28.02 12.19 5.00
N GLN A 488 -27.87 12.24 3.68
CA GLN A 488 -28.27 11.17 2.77
C GLN A 488 -27.04 10.72 1.99
N THR A 489 -26.86 9.42 1.87
CA THR A 489 -25.83 8.81 1.03
C THR A 489 -26.38 7.56 0.38
N VAL A 490 -25.68 7.08 -0.65
CA VAL A 490 -26.03 5.85 -1.35
C VAL A 490 -24.95 4.83 -1.07
N ILE A 491 -25.36 3.69 -0.53
CA ILE A 491 -24.53 2.51 -0.45
C ILE A 491 -24.79 1.65 -1.67
N THR A 492 -23.73 1.22 -2.33
CA THR A 492 -23.81 0.40 -3.54
C THR A 492 -23.11 -0.93 -3.30
N ALA A 493 -23.85 -2.02 -3.49
CA ALA A 493 -23.31 -3.36 -3.65
C ALA A 493 -23.08 -3.62 -5.14
N LYS A 494 -21.89 -4.04 -5.54
CA LYS A 494 -21.56 -4.41 -6.92
C LYS A 494 -21.11 -5.85 -6.99
N SER A 495 -21.39 -6.54 -8.08
CA SER A 495 -20.69 -7.80 -8.39
C SER A 495 -19.19 -7.48 -8.58
N SER A 496 -18.32 -8.42 -8.27
CA SER A 496 -16.86 -8.26 -8.38
C SER A 496 -16.36 -7.90 -9.79
N ASP A 497 -17.16 -8.24 -10.79
CA ASP A 497 -16.93 -7.94 -12.21
C ASP A 497 -17.39 -6.52 -12.60
N GLY A 498 -18.03 -5.80 -11.67
CA GLY A 498 -18.49 -4.42 -11.80
C GLY A 498 -19.81 -4.21 -12.55
N ASN A 499 -20.41 -5.26 -13.13
CA ASN A 499 -21.51 -5.14 -14.08
C ASN A 499 -22.91 -5.02 -13.46
N LEU A 500 -23.10 -5.58 -12.27
CA LEU A 500 -24.36 -5.52 -11.56
C LEU A 500 -24.17 -4.63 -10.35
N GLU A 501 -25.15 -3.77 -10.11
CA GLU A 501 -25.19 -2.97 -8.90
C GLU A 501 -26.56 -2.99 -8.25
N LYS A 502 -26.55 -2.89 -6.92
CA LYS A 502 -27.73 -2.69 -6.11
C LYS A 502 -27.49 -1.54 -5.16
N ARG A 503 -28.35 -0.53 -5.27
CA ARG A 503 -28.25 0.71 -4.51
C ARG A 503 -29.21 0.71 -3.33
N PHE A 504 -28.74 1.28 -2.23
CA PHE A 504 -29.48 1.43 -1.00
C PHE A 504 -29.40 2.89 -0.57
N ASP A 505 -30.55 3.56 -0.57
CA ASP A 505 -30.67 4.93 -0.10
C ASP A 505 -30.59 4.91 1.43
N VAL A 506 -29.52 5.46 1.98
CA VAL A 506 -29.31 5.56 3.42
C VAL A 506 -29.57 6.98 3.85
N THR A 507 -30.59 7.17 4.67
CA THR A 507 -30.85 8.43 5.37
C THR A 507 -30.45 8.29 6.82
N VAL A 508 -29.58 9.18 7.27
CA VAL A 508 -29.19 9.30 8.68
C VAL A 508 -29.88 10.55 9.25
N ALA A 509 -30.80 10.35 10.19
CA ALA A 509 -31.58 11.45 10.77
C ALA A 509 -30.69 12.40 11.60
N ALA A 510 -30.95 13.71 11.53
CA ALA A 510 -30.38 14.68 12.46
C ALA A 510 -31.05 14.50 13.83
N GLY A 511 -30.26 14.25 14.88
CA GLY A 511 -30.79 13.86 16.19
C GLY A 511 -31.74 14.90 16.82
N ALA A 512 -32.97 14.48 17.11
CA ALA A 512 -33.85 15.10 18.11
C ALA A 512 -33.99 14.13 19.30
N GLY A 513 -33.88 14.68 20.52
CA GLY A 513 -33.74 13.92 21.76
C GLY A 513 -34.90 13.00 22.14
N SER A 514 -34.53 11.89 22.79
CA SER A 514 -35.27 11.04 23.75
C SER A 514 -36.80 10.91 23.60
N GLY A 515 -37.25 9.70 23.24
CA GLY A 515 -38.61 9.22 23.47
C GLY A 515 -38.72 7.71 23.42
N SER A 516 -38.92 7.07 24.57
CA SER A 516 -39.20 5.64 24.76
C SER A 516 -40.59 5.26 24.22
N SER A 517 -40.72 4.13 23.52
CA SER A 517 -41.93 3.30 23.61
C SER A 517 -41.68 1.82 23.27
N SER A 518 -42.28 0.98 24.11
CA SER A 518 -42.36 -0.47 24.10
C SER A 518 -43.43 -1.01 23.14
N GLY A 519 -43.24 -2.19 22.55
CA GLY A 519 -44.33 -2.93 21.90
C GLY A 519 -44.01 -4.31 21.33
N GLY A 520 -44.24 -5.36 22.13
CA GLY A 520 -44.90 -6.64 21.78
C GLY A 520 -44.38 -7.51 20.63
N SER A 521 -43.77 -8.66 20.97
CA SER A 521 -43.54 -9.80 20.08
C SER A 521 -44.70 -10.81 20.15
N SER A 522 -45.18 -11.29 19.00
CA SER A 522 -45.99 -12.51 18.87
C SER A 522 -45.20 -13.56 18.08
N THR A 523 -45.23 -14.81 18.56
CA THR A 523 -44.49 -15.96 18.05
C THR A 523 -45.40 -16.89 17.25
N THR A 524 -44.85 -17.52 16.20
CA THR A 524 -45.38 -18.76 15.61
C THR A 524 -44.20 -19.73 15.38
N PRO A 525 -44.32 -21.05 15.64
CA PRO A 525 -43.17 -21.96 15.68
C PRO A 525 -42.85 -22.58 14.30
N ALA A 526 -41.56 -22.67 13.96
CA ALA A 526 -41.05 -23.44 12.82
C ALA A 526 -40.42 -24.78 13.28
N THR A 527 -40.65 -25.81 12.48
CA THR A 527 -40.18 -27.21 12.55
C THR A 527 -38.64 -27.31 12.50
N PRO A 528 -37.99 -28.33 13.11
CA PRO A 528 -36.56 -28.26 13.47
C PRO A 528 -35.61 -28.43 12.27
N ALA A 529 -34.56 -27.61 12.25
CA ALA A 529 -33.43 -27.67 11.32
C ALA A 529 -32.46 -28.83 11.65
N PRO A 530 -31.72 -29.37 10.67
CA PRO A 530 -30.73 -30.43 10.88
C PRO A 530 -29.57 -29.96 11.77
N GLU A 531 -28.89 -30.92 12.42
CA GLU A 531 -27.84 -30.70 13.43
C GLU A 531 -26.68 -29.79 12.91
N PRO A 532 -26.15 -28.88 13.76
CA PRO A 532 -25.15 -27.90 13.33
C PRO A 532 -23.78 -28.55 13.15
N GLN A 533 -23.32 -28.70 11.89
CA GLN A 533 -21.94 -29.06 11.55
C GLN A 533 -21.04 -27.81 11.53
N SER A 534 -19.72 -28.03 11.50
CA SER A 534 -18.73 -26.97 11.27
C SER A 534 -19.01 -26.23 9.96
N GLU A 535 -18.92 -24.90 9.99
CA GLU A 535 -19.30 -23.99 8.91
C GLU A 535 -18.05 -23.29 8.37
N LEU A 536 -17.85 -23.33 7.05
CA LEU A 536 -16.79 -22.53 6.40
C LEU A 536 -17.27 -21.07 6.29
N THR A 537 -16.47 -20.14 6.80
CA THR A 537 -16.66 -18.70 6.69
C THR A 537 -15.49 -18.05 5.97
N ASP A 538 -15.62 -16.79 5.57
CA ASP A 538 -14.53 -16.03 4.94
C ASP A 538 -13.30 -15.86 5.85
N ASP A 539 -13.48 -16.02 7.17
CA ASP A 539 -12.43 -15.86 8.18
C ASP A 539 -11.80 -17.20 8.61
N GLY A 540 -12.36 -18.35 8.20
CA GLY A 540 -11.92 -19.67 8.67
C GLY A 540 -13.04 -20.70 8.82
N VAL A 541 -12.71 -21.86 9.40
CA VAL A 541 -13.69 -22.92 9.70
C VAL A 541 -14.23 -22.72 11.11
N LYS A 542 -15.50 -22.33 11.23
CA LYS A 542 -16.20 -22.17 12.51
C LYS A 542 -16.64 -23.51 13.07
N LEU A 543 -16.27 -23.79 14.32
CA LEU A 543 -16.71 -25.01 15.01
C LEU A 543 -18.23 -24.98 15.26
N GLY A 544 -18.88 -26.10 14.98
CA GLY A 544 -20.28 -26.32 15.33
C GLY A 544 -20.48 -26.23 16.85
N LYS A 545 -21.67 -25.80 17.27
CA LYS A 545 -22.02 -25.68 18.70
C LYS A 545 -21.94 -27.02 19.45
N ASP A 546 -22.10 -28.12 18.73
CA ASP A 546 -21.97 -29.48 19.21
C ASP A 546 -20.51 -29.91 19.49
N ALA A 547 -19.52 -29.11 19.06
CA ALA A 547 -18.10 -29.31 19.34
C ALA A 547 -17.62 -28.59 20.61
N ILE A 548 -18.49 -27.81 21.25
CA ILE A 548 -18.14 -26.96 22.39
C ILE A 548 -19.13 -27.19 23.52
N THR A 549 -18.65 -27.64 24.68
CA THR A 549 -19.46 -27.72 25.91
C THR A 549 -19.14 -26.53 26.80
N THR A 550 -20.14 -25.72 27.17
CA THR A 550 -19.94 -24.54 28.02
C THR A 550 -20.50 -24.72 29.43
N VAL A 551 -19.73 -24.31 30.44
CA VAL A 551 -20.16 -24.22 31.84
C VAL A 551 -19.90 -22.80 32.34
N GLN A 552 -20.88 -22.20 33.00
CA GLN A 552 -20.72 -20.89 33.64
C GLN A 552 -20.49 -21.02 35.14
N SER A 553 -19.57 -20.24 35.67
CA SER A 553 -19.32 -20.07 37.10
C SER A 553 -19.13 -18.59 37.44
N LYS A 554 -18.99 -18.23 38.72
CA LYS A 554 -18.59 -16.88 39.14
C LYS A 554 -17.22 -16.96 39.81
N ASN A 555 -16.33 -16.04 39.46
CA ASN A 555 -15.05 -15.88 40.15
C ASN A 555 -15.22 -15.10 41.47
N GLU A 556 -14.11 -14.93 42.21
CA GLU A 556 -14.07 -14.25 43.51
C GLU A 556 -14.54 -12.78 43.45
N ASP A 557 -14.39 -12.12 42.29
CA ASP A 557 -14.86 -10.76 42.03
C ASP A 557 -16.32 -10.70 41.53
N GLY A 558 -17.01 -11.83 41.47
CA GLY A 558 -18.41 -11.94 41.04
C GLY A 558 -18.64 -11.84 39.52
N VAL A 559 -17.57 -11.87 38.71
CA VAL A 559 -17.63 -11.91 37.25
C VAL A 559 -17.98 -13.32 36.79
N THR A 560 -18.96 -13.44 35.89
CA THR A 560 -19.29 -14.71 35.25
C THR A 560 -18.11 -15.19 34.39
N VAL A 561 -17.73 -16.45 34.53
CA VAL A 561 -16.71 -17.11 33.71
C VAL A 561 -17.37 -18.20 32.88
N THR A 562 -17.38 -18.03 31.56
CA THR A 562 -17.80 -19.06 30.61
C THR A 562 -16.60 -19.96 30.30
N THR A 563 -16.61 -21.18 30.83
CA THR A 563 -15.61 -22.21 30.50
C THR A 563 -16.13 -23.05 29.35
N ALA A 564 -15.45 -23.03 28.22
CA ALA A 564 -15.72 -23.81 27.03
C ALA A 564 -14.73 -24.97 26.92
N THR A 565 -15.21 -26.21 26.83
CA THR A 565 -14.38 -27.38 26.56
C THR A 565 -14.61 -27.84 25.13
N VAL A 566 -13.53 -27.93 24.35
CA VAL A 566 -13.58 -28.28 22.92
C VAL A 566 -13.41 -29.78 22.73
N ASP A 567 -14.26 -30.37 21.88
CA ASP A 567 -14.15 -31.78 21.48
C ASP A 567 -12.91 -32.00 20.58
N ALA A 568 -12.00 -32.87 21.02
CA ALA A 568 -10.74 -33.12 20.35
C ALA A 568 -10.90 -33.64 18.91
N LYS A 569 -11.91 -34.49 18.67
CA LYS A 569 -12.13 -35.11 17.36
C LYS A 569 -12.67 -34.08 16.37
N LYS A 570 -13.66 -33.29 16.78
CA LYS A 570 -14.27 -32.25 15.93
C LYS A 570 -13.31 -31.12 15.63
N LEU A 571 -12.46 -30.74 16.58
CA LEU A 571 -11.39 -29.77 16.34
C LEU A 571 -10.38 -30.28 15.31
N ARG A 572 -9.96 -31.56 15.41
CA ARG A 572 -9.05 -32.16 14.43
C ARG A 572 -9.67 -32.22 13.03
N GLU A 573 -10.96 -32.58 12.92
CA GLU A 573 -11.70 -32.56 11.65
C GLU A 573 -11.72 -31.14 11.04
N ALA A 574 -11.97 -30.12 11.86
CA ALA A 574 -12.00 -28.72 11.41
C ALA A 574 -10.66 -28.26 10.82
N PHE A 575 -9.52 -28.68 11.38
CA PHE A 575 -8.21 -28.40 10.79
C PHE A 575 -7.99 -29.11 9.45
N ARG A 576 -8.50 -30.33 9.28
CA ARG A 576 -8.33 -31.10 8.03
C ARG A 576 -9.11 -30.55 6.85
N VAL A 577 -10.20 -29.83 7.13
CA VAL A 577 -11.05 -29.23 6.10
C VAL A 577 -10.74 -27.75 5.84
N LEU A 578 -9.64 -27.23 6.42
CA LEU A 578 -9.15 -25.90 6.08
C LEU A 578 -8.75 -25.86 4.60
N PRO A 579 -9.36 -24.99 3.78
CA PRO A 579 -8.93 -24.80 2.39
C PRO A 579 -7.66 -23.95 2.32
N ASP A 580 -6.94 -24.02 1.21
CA ASP A 580 -5.62 -23.36 1.04
C ASP A 580 -5.64 -21.83 1.23
N ASN A 581 -6.81 -21.19 1.11
CA ASN A 581 -6.98 -19.73 1.17
C ASN A 581 -7.41 -19.19 2.54
N VAL A 582 -7.72 -20.03 3.53
CA VAL A 582 -7.96 -19.59 4.92
C VAL A 582 -7.27 -20.53 5.90
N ASN A 583 -6.71 -19.99 6.99
CA ASN A 583 -5.85 -20.74 7.90
C ASN A 583 -6.38 -20.82 9.34
N ALA A 584 -7.58 -20.34 9.64
CA ALA A 584 -8.09 -20.27 11.02
C ALA A 584 -9.22 -21.26 11.32
N VAL A 585 -9.18 -21.90 12.49
CA VAL A 585 -10.34 -22.58 13.09
C VAL A 585 -10.92 -21.68 14.18
N ILE A 586 -12.21 -21.37 14.06
CA ILE A 586 -12.89 -20.37 14.88
C ILE A 586 -13.75 -21.03 15.97
N ILE A 587 -13.48 -20.65 17.22
CA ILE A 587 -14.25 -20.99 18.41
C ILE A 587 -15.05 -19.75 18.82
N GLU A 588 -16.33 -19.71 18.45
CA GLU A 588 -17.19 -18.56 18.75
C GLU A 588 -17.98 -18.79 20.05
N LEU A 589 -17.89 -17.82 20.96
CA LEU A 589 -18.52 -17.84 22.27
C LEU A 589 -19.24 -16.51 22.51
N ASN A 590 -20.44 -16.56 23.06
CA ASN A 590 -21.08 -15.40 23.68
C ASN A 590 -20.77 -15.45 25.18
N ASN A 591 -20.21 -14.37 25.70
CA ASN A 591 -19.77 -14.27 27.09
C ASN A 591 -20.55 -13.23 27.90
N ASP A 592 -21.53 -12.54 27.30
CA ASP A 592 -22.38 -11.52 27.92
C ASP A 592 -21.58 -10.50 28.74
N GLY A 593 -20.38 -10.12 28.26
CA GLY A 593 -19.45 -9.22 28.95
C GLY A 593 -18.75 -9.79 30.19
N GLY A 594 -18.79 -11.12 30.37
CA GLY A 594 -18.05 -11.91 31.37
C GLY A 594 -16.71 -12.45 30.85
N SER A 595 -15.99 -13.21 31.66
CA SER A 595 -14.70 -13.81 31.28
C SER A 595 -14.87 -15.12 30.52
N VAL A 596 -13.88 -15.49 29.72
CA VAL A 596 -13.86 -16.74 28.94
C VAL A 596 -12.62 -17.57 29.26
N LYS A 597 -12.81 -18.88 29.43
CA LYS A 597 -11.75 -19.90 29.45
C LYS A 597 -12.05 -20.94 28.39
N VAL A 598 -11.16 -21.18 27.44
CA VAL A 598 -11.31 -22.21 26.40
C VAL A 598 -10.29 -23.32 26.63
N ASP A 599 -10.78 -24.51 26.95
CA ASP A 599 -9.98 -25.71 27.18
C ASP A 599 -9.90 -26.54 25.89
N ILE A 600 -8.68 -26.65 25.36
CA ILE A 600 -8.34 -27.29 24.08
C ILE A 600 -7.44 -28.50 24.35
N PRO A 601 -7.88 -29.73 24.03
CA PRO A 601 -7.04 -30.91 24.13
C PRO A 601 -5.84 -30.84 23.18
N VAL A 602 -4.61 -31.00 23.71
CA VAL A 602 -3.38 -30.88 22.90
C VAL A 602 -3.29 -31.96 21.82
N SER A 603 -3.87 -33.14 22.05
CA SER A 603 -3.94 -34.19 21.05
C SER A 603 -4.73 -33.81 19.79
N ALA A 604 -5.60 -32.80 19.84
CA ALA A 604 -6.27 -32.27 18.65
C ALA A 604 -5.35 -31.43 17.76
N LEU A 605 -4.27 -30.88 18.33
CA LEU A 605 -3.36 -29.94 17.65
C LEU A 605 -2.13 -30.61 17.05
N ALA A 606 -1.80 -31.83 17.49
CA ALA A 606 -0.59 -32.58 17.10
C ALA A 606 -0.39 -32.65 15.58
N GLU A 607 -1.46 -32.97 14.83
CA GLU A 607 -1.45 -33.06 13.36
C GLU A 607 -1.34 -31.69 12.69
N ALA A 608 -2.13 -30.70 13.16
CA ALA A 608 -2.13 -29.35 12.63
C ALA A 608 -0.75 -28.67 12.79
N MET A 609 -0.03 -28.89 13.89
CA MET A 609 1.31 -28.32 14.07
C MET A 609 2.37 -28.91 13.13
N ALA A 610 2.20 -30.17 12.71
CA ALA A 610 3.13 -30.84 11.80
C ALA A 610 2.84 -30.48 10.33
N GLU A 611 1.56 -30.51 9.95
CA GLU A 611 1.14 -30.43 8.55
C GLU A 611 0.68 -29.01 8.14
N LEU A 612 0.24 -28.18 9.10
CA LEU A 612 -0.32 -26.84 8.86
C LEU A 612 0.37 -25.78 9.75
N PRO A 613 1.68 -25.51 9.57
CA PRO A 613 2.45 -24.63 10.47
C PRO A 613 1.95 -23.18 10.54
N GLY A 614 1.15 -22.74 9.56
CA GLY A 614 0.49 -21.43 9.51
C GLY A 614 -0.94 -21.39 10.05
N ALA A 615 -1.47 -22.50 10.58
CA ALA A 615 -2.84 -22.56 11.07
C ALA A 615 -3.03 -21.78 12.39
N LEU A 616 -4.21 -21.19 12.55
CA LEU A 616 -4.60 -20.36 13.69
C LEU A 616 -5.76 -21.00 14.46
N ILE A 617 -5.75 -20.87 15.78
CA ILE A 617 -6.95 -21.02 16.61
C ILE A 617 -7.45 -19.61 16.94
N THR A 618 -8.68 -19.31 16.56
CA THR A 618 -9.30 -18.00 16.82
C THR A 618 -10.45 -18.14 17.81
N VAL A 619 -10.31 -17.56 19.00
CA VAL A 619 -11.41 -17.46 19.98
C VAL A 619 -12.14 -16.13 19.75
N ARG A 620 -13.40 -16.19 19.32
CA ARG A 620 -14.26 -15.01 19.08
C ARG A 620 -15.24 -14.82 20.22
N THR A 621 -15.29 -13.62 20.77
CA THR A 621 -16.11 -13.23 21.92
C THR A 621 -16.81 -11.89 21.68
N ASP A 622 -17.68 -11.46 22.59
CA ASP A 622 -18.33 -10.14 22.51
C ASP A 622 -17.33 -8.98 22.65
N PHE A 623 -16.14 -9.26 23.21
CA PHE A 623 -15.06 -8.28 23.31
C PHE A 623 -14.23 -8.18 22.03
N GLY A 624 -14.31 -9.16 21.12
CA GLY A 624 -13.41 -9.30 19.98
C GLY A 624 -12.75 -10.68 19.89
N ASN A 625 -11.62 -10.75 19.20
CA ASN A 625 -10.97 -12.01 18.81
C ASN A 625 -9.62 -12.22 19.53
N TYR A 626 -9.23 -13.48 19.74
CA TYR A 626 -7.86 -13.87 20.06
C TYR A 626 -7.38 -14.96 19.11
N SER A 627 -6.43 -14.64 18.24
CA SER A 627 -5.88 -15.53 17.22
C SER A 627 -4.49 -16.01 17.62
N VAL A 628 -4.34 -17.33 17.76
CA VAL A 628 -3.11 -17.98 18.24
C VAL A 628 -2.59 -18.95 17.19
N PRO A 629 -1.39 -18.73 16.62
CA PRO A 629 -0.78 -19.70 15.72
C PRO A 629 -0.47 -21.02 16.44
N VAL A 630 -0.89 -22.14 15.86
CA VAL A 630 -0.73 -23.46 16.53
C VAL A 630 0.73 -23.80 16.81
N LYS A 631 1.65 -23.41 15.92
CA LYS A 631 3.09 -23.62 16.06
C LYS A 631 3.71 -22.78 17.19
N ALA A 632 3.15 -21.61 17.48
CA ALA A 632 3.67 -20.69 18.50
C ALA A 632 3.55 -21.24 19.92
N LEU A 633 2.70 -22.25 20.14
CA LEU A 633 2.41 -22.79 21.47
C LEU A 633 3.53 -23.68 22.03
N GLY A 634 4.50 -24.12 21.21
CA GLY A 634 5.68 -24.85 21.69
C GLY A 634 5.36 -26.11 22.52
N VAL A 635 4.28 -26.82 22.20
CA VAL A 635 3.68 -27.82 23.11
C VAL A 635 4.60 -28.99 23.47
N ALA A 636 5.61 -29.29 22.64
CA ALA A 636 6.61 -30.31 22.95
C ALA A 636 7.45 -29.93 24.20
N ALA A 637 7.91 -28.68 24.29
CA ALA A 637 8.65 -28.19 25.44
C ALA A 637 7.77 -28.11 26.70
N LEU A 638 6.49 -27.79 26.53
CA LEU A 638 5.50 -27.78 27.62
C LEU A 638 5.23 -29.20 28.14
N ALA A 639 5.13 -30.19 27.25
CA ALA A 639 4.95 -31.60 27.59
C ALA A 639 6.11 -32.14 28.43
N GLU A 640 7.34 -31.80 28.05
CA GLU A 640 8.55 -32.15 28.80
C GLU A 640 8.54 -31.53 30.21
N LYS A 641 8.24 -30.22 30.32
CA LYS A 641 8.14 -29.52 31.61
C LYS A 641 7.04 -30.09 32.52
N LEU A 642 5.91 -30.51 31.95
CA LEU A 642 4.80 -31.11 32.69
C LEU A 642 5.00 -32.61 32.99
N GLY A 643 5.89 -33.29 32.27
CA GLY A 643 6.10 -34.73 32.36
C GLY A 643 4.88 -35.52 31.93
N ALA A 644 4.22 -35.11 30.85
CA ALA A 644 2.96 -35.67 30.36
C ALA A 644 2.99 -35.89 28.84
N SER A 645 2.16 -36.82 28.35
CA SER A 645 1.93 -37.00 26.92
C SER A 645 0.91 -35.99 26.36
N PHE A 646 0.88 -35.76 25.04
CA PHE A 646 -0.09 -34.86 24.42
C PHE A 646 -1.56 -35.26 24.66
N GLU A 647 -1.84 -36.54 24.92
CA GLU A 647 -3.19 -37.03 25.24
C GLU A 647 -3.64 -36.68 26.66
N GLU A 648 -2.71 -36.38 27.56
CA GLU A 648 -2.97 -36.03 28.96
C GLU A 648 -2.96 -34.50 29.17
N MET A 649 -2.71 -33.74 28.11
CA MET A 649 -2.51 -32.29 28.15
C MET A 649 -3.71 -31.52 27.61
N THR A 650 -4.04 -30.44 28.31
CA THR A 650 -5.00 -29.42 27.90
C THR A 650 -4.33 -28.06 27.85
N LEU A 651 -4.57 -27.31 26.78
CA LEU A 651 -4.26 -25.89 26.70
C LEU A 651 -5.50 -25.07 27.05
N SER A 652 -5.36 -24.14 27.98
CA SER A 652 -6.41 -23.23 28.39
C SER A 652 -6.10 -21.82 27.90
N ILE A 653 -6.95 -21.27 27.03
CA ILE A 653 -6.90 -19.88 26.58
C ILE A 653 -7.86 -19.04 27.43
N PHE A 654 -7.36 -17.99 28.06
CA PHE A 654 -8.14 -17.09 28.92
C PHE A 654 -8.30 -15.72 28.26
N ILE A 655 -9.52 -15.20 28.30
CA ILE A 655 -9.88 -13.81 27.98
C ILE A 655 -10.70 -13.29 29.16
N ASN A 656 -10.02 -12.74 30.16
CA ASN A 656 -10.63 -12.39 31.44
C ASN A 656 -10.96 -10.91 31.50
N ARG A 657 -12.18 -10.58 31.88
CA ARG A 657 -12.53 -9.21 32.25
C ARG A 657 -11.90 -8.88 33.60
N VAL A 658 -11.06 -7.86 33.64
CA VAL A 658 -10.39 -7.39 34.86
C VAL A 658 -11.42 -6.73 35.79
N ALA A 659 -11.44 -7.14 37.05
CA ALA A 659 -12.36 -6.65 38.08
C ALA A 659 -11.62 -6.46 39.43
N GLY A 660 -12.38 -6.16 40.49
CA GLY A 660 -11.85 -6.12 41.85
C GLY A 660 -10.72 -5.10 42.08
N HIS A 661 -9.71 -5.51 42.84
CA HIS A 661 -8.58 -4.65 43.21
C HIS A 661 -7.75 -4.20 42.00
N ALA A 662 -7.52 -5.10 41.04
CA ALA A 662 -6.72 -4.81 39.85
C ALA A 662 -7.39 -3.75 38.96
N ALA A 663 -8.71 -3.86 38.73
CA ALA A 663 -9.46 -2.84 38.00
C ALA A 663 -9.40 -1.46 38.68
N LYS A 664 -9.42 -1.44 40.01
CA LYS A 664 -9.28 -0.20 40.79
C LYS A 664 -7.90 0.43 40.61
N LEU A 665 -6.82 -0.34 40.74
CA LEU A 665 -5.45 0.16 40.52
C LEU A 665 -5.27 0.72 39.11
N LEU A 666 -5.84 0.04 38.12
CA LEU A 666 -5.81 0.45 36.73
C LEU A 666 -6.54 1.78 36.51
N SER A 667 -7.76 1.93 37.03
CA SER A 667 -8.53 3.19 36.93
C SER A 667 -7.82 4.34 37.65
N GLU A 668 -7.32 4.13 38.86
CA GLU A 668 -6.57 5.16 39.61
C GLU A 668 -5.31 5.60 38.86
N GLN A 669 -4.64 4.68 38.16
CA GLN A 669 -3.50 5.03 37.33
C GLN A 669 -3.92 5.79 36.06
N ALA A 670 -5.02 5.39 35.42
CA ALA A 670 -5.53 6.07 34.23
C ALA A 670 -5.87 7.53 34.54
N ASP A 671 -6.56 7.77 35.66
CA ASP A 671 -6.89 9.12 36.13
C ASP A 671 -5.64 9.97 36.39
N ARG A 672 -4.63 9.39 37.06
CA ARG A 672 -3.34 10.08 37.32
C ARG A 672 -2.62 10.47 36.04
N GLU A 673 -2.77 9.69 34.99
CA GLU A 673 -2.14 9.91 33.70
C GLU A 673 -3.01 10.69 32.70
N GLY A 674 -4.24 11.06 33.09
CA GLY A 674 -5.18 11.75 32.21
C GLY A 674 -5.66 10.89 31.04
N LEU A 675 -5.85 9.60 31.27
CA LEU A 675 -6.37 8.62 30.32
C LEU A 675 -7.83 8.31 30.62
N GLU A 676 -8.67 8.35 29.59
CA GLU A 676 -10.04 7.86 29.61
C GLU A 676 -10.04 6.39 29.18
N LEU A 677 -10.49 5.49 30.05
CA LEU A 677 -10.67 4.08 29.72
C LEU A 677 -11.94 3.89 28.88
N LEU A 678 -11.82 3.25 27.72
CA LEU A 678 -12.89 3.13 26.73
C LEU A 678 -13.73 1.85 26.88
N GLY A 679 -13.35 1.01 27.83
CA GLY A 679 -13.98 -0.27 28.12
C GLY A 679 -13.31 -0.98 29.29
N PRO A 680 -13.82 -2.16 29.69
CA PRO A 680 -13.12 -2.99 30.67
C PRO A 680 -11.75 -3.42 30.14
N ALA A 681 -10.76 -3.45 31.01
CA ALA A 681 -9.48 -4.06 30.67
C ALA A 681 -9.61 -5.59 30.60
N LEU A 682 -8.80 -6.20 29.74
CA LEU A 682 -8.85 -7.63 29.44
C LEU A 682 -7.49 -8.29 29.71
N ASP A 683 -7.49 -9.35 30.49
CA ASP A 683 -6.32 -10.19 30.75
C ASP A 683 -6.33 -11.40 29.83
N TYR A 684 -5.34 -11.46 28.93
CA TYR A 684 -5.14 -12.55 27.99
C TYR A 684 -4.00 -13.43 28.47
N ARG A 685 -4.28 -14.72 28.69
CA ARG A 685 -3.32 -15.69 29.19
C ARG A 685 -3.51 -17.05 28.53
N ILE A 686 -2.42 -17.81 28.37
CA ILE A 686 -2.47 -19.20 27.92
C ILE A 686 -1.74 -20.06 28.96
N GLU A 687 -2.37 -21.15 29.39
CA GLU A 687 -1.78 -22.14 30.29
C GLU A 687 -1.80 -23.53 29.66
N ALA A 688 -0.78 -24.34 29.93
CA ALA A 688 -0.78 -25.77 29.66
C ALA A 688 -0.95 -26.54 30.97
N GLN A 689 -1.85 -27.52 30.96
CA GLN A 689 -2.23 -28.28 32.14
C GLN A 689 -2.12 -29.78 31.88
N ALA A 690 -1.55 -30.52 32.82
CA ALA A 690 -1.55 -31.98 32.84
C ALA A 690 -1.33 -32.49 34.26
N ASN A 691 -1.93 -33.63 34.62
CA ASN A 691 -1.70 -34.31 35.90
C ASN A 691 -1.87 -33.41 37.14
N GLY A 692 -2.81 -32.47 37.10
CA GLY A 692 -3.09 -31.51 38.18
C GLY A 692 -2.04 -30.39 38.34
N ARG A 693 -1.09 -30.27 37.42
CA ARG A 693 -0.13 -29.17 37.32
C ARG A 693 -0.54 -28.22 36.20
N SER A 694 -0.37 -26.91 36.41
CA SER A 694 -0.55 -25.87 35.39
C SER A 694 0.75 -25.08 35.24
N ILE A 695 1.15 -24.80 34.01
CA ILE A 695 2.24 -23.88 33.66
C ILE A 695 1.71 -22.82 32.72
N GLU A 696 2.06 -21.56 32.97
CA GLU A 696 1.77 -20.48 32.05
C GLU A 696 2.70 -20.56 30.83
N VAL A 697 2.14 -20.38 29.64
CA VAL A 697 2.91 -20.29 28.40
C VAL A 697 3.43 -18.86 28.27
N THR A 698 4.72 -18.68 28.49
CA THR A 698 5.37 -17.36 28.50
C THR A 698 6.33 -17.13 27.33
N ASP A 699 6.59 -18.17 26.53
CA ASP A 699 7.46 -18.15 25.35
C ASP A 699 6.64 -18.63 24.15
N PHE A 700 6.50 -17.75 23.15
CA PHE A 700 5.81 -18.05 21.89
C PHE A 700 6.76 -18.02 20.68
N GLY A 701 8.06 -18.17 20.90
CA GLY A 701 9.09 -18.00 19.88
C GLY A 701 9.09 -16.59 19.30
N GLY A 702 9.25 -16.46 17.98
CA GLY A 702 9.15 -15.18 17.26
C GLY A 702 7.74 -14.81 16.79
N ALA A 703 6.71 -15.61 17.11
CA ALA A 703 5.37 -15.42 16.57
C ALA A 703 4.59 -14.33 17.32
N TYR A 704 3.96 -13.43 16.58
CA TYR A 704 3.02 -12.46 17.15
C TYR A 704 1.63 -13.08 17.29
N LEU A 705 1.01 -12.90 18.46
CA LEU A 705 -0.37 -13.27 18.69
C LEU A 705 -1.24 -12.03 18.47
N GLU A 706 -2.31 -12.18 17.70
CA GLU A 706 -3.23 -11.10 17.36
C GLU A 706 -4.46 -11.14 18.27
N ARG A 707 -4.86 -9.97 18.77
CA ARG A 707 -6.06 -9.79 19.58
C ARG A 707 -6.83 -8.60 19.04
N THR A 708 -8.14 -8.72 18.96
CA THR A 708 -9.03 -7.59 18.70
C THR A 708 -9.77 -7.24 19.99
N VAL A 709 -9.84 -5.95 20.32
CA VAL A 709 -10.75 -5.42 21.34
C VAL A 709 -11.72 -4.42 20.71
N ILE A 710 -13.00 -4.65 20.86
CA ILE A 710 -14.06 -3.78 20.34
C ILE A 710 -14.46 -2.78 21.43
N VAL A 711 -14.36 -1.48 21.13
CA VAL A 711 -14.81 -0.40 22.03
C VAL A 711 -15.89 0.46 21.38
N PRO A 712 -16.98 0.82 22.07
CA PRO A 712 -18.02 1.69 21.53
C PRO A 712 -17.48 3.08 21.17
N GLY A 713 -18.00 3.71 20.11
CA GLY A 713 -17.55 5.00 19.61
C GLY A 713 -16.54 4.92 18.45
N ALA A 714 -16.39 6.03 17.74
CA ALA A 714 -15.29 6.25 16.81
C ALA A 714 -14.20 7.04 17.53
N TRP A 715 -13.00 6.49 17.62
CA TRP A 715 -11.91 7.06 18.41
C TRP A 715 -10.76 7.50 17.52
N ASP A 716 -10.20 8.67 17.84
CA ASP A 716 -9.07 9.24 17.10
C ASP A 716 -7.79 8.42 17.37
N PRO A 717 -7.16 7.80 16.35
CA PRO A 717 -5.92 7.04 16.53
C PRO A 717 -4.73 7.89 16.96
N SER A 718 -4.84 9.22 16.92
CA SER A 718 -3.81 10.14 17.40
C SER A 718 -3.75 10.25 18.94
N THR A 719 -4.87 9.97 19.61
CA THR A 719 -5.00 10.07 21.07
C THR A 719 -5.41 8.75 21.72
N THR A 720 -5.90 7.78 20.94
CA THR A 720 -6.34 6.47 21.40
C THR A 720 -5.40 5.36 20.98
N THR A 721 -5.16 4.40 21.88
CA THR A 721 -4.36 3.20 21.62
C THR A 721 -4.68 2.09 22.62
N ALA A 722 -4.20 0.88 22.36
CA ALA A 722 -4.10 -0.13 23.40
C ALA A 722 -2.84 0.09 24.27
N PHE A 723 -2.97 -0.18 25.57
CA PHE A 723 -1.87 -0.21 26.52
C PHE A 723 -1.80 -1.57 27.21
N VAL A 724 -0.59 -2.05 27.47
CA VAL A 724 -0.35 -3.07 28.50
C VAL A 724 -0.29 -2.36 29.85
N PHE A 725 -1.00 -2.87 30.85
CA PHE A 725 -0.92 -2.36 32.21
C PHE A 725 -0.17 -3.37 33.10
N ASP A 726 0.89 -2.89 33.73
CA ASP A 726 1.67 -3.62 34.72
C ASP A 726 1.14 -3.26 36.13
N PRO A 727 0.43 -4.17 36.81
CA PRO A 727 -0.17 -3.88 38.11
C PRO A 727 0.86 -3.69 39.22
N ASP A 728 2.04 -4.31 39.11
CA ASP A 728 3.11 -4.23 40.09
C ASP A 728 3.85 -2.89 39.97
N ALA A 729 4.20 -2.51 38.74
CA ALA A 729 4.82 -1.22 38.45
C ALA A 729 3.82 -0.05 38.47
N ARG A 730 2.51 -0.34 38.43
CA ARG A 730 1.41 0.63 38.26
C ARG A 730 1.65 1.56 37.08
N ALA A 731 1.93 0.98 35.92
CA ALA A 731 2.31 1.73 34.73
C ALA A 731 1.61 1.22 33.47
N PHE A 732 1.20 2.16 32.61
CA PHE A 732 0.80 1.85 31.24
C PHE A 732 2.01 1.85 30.30
N ARG A 733 2.10 0.83 29.45
CA ARG A 733 3.11 0.72 28.40
C ARG A 733 2.42 0.63 27.05
N PHE A 734 2.97 1.33 26.07
CA PHE A 734 2.50 1.23 24.69
C PHE A 734 2.58 -0.22 24.21
N VAL A 735 1.57 -0.64 23.46
CA VAL A 735 1.65 -1.81 22.59
C VAL A 735 1.21 -1.41 21.19
N PRO A 736 1.89 -1.87 20.13
CA PRO A 736 1.44 -1.63 18.77
C PRO A 736 -0.02 -2.05 18.58
N SER A 737 -0.85 -1.11 18.15
CA SER A 737 -2.27 -1.36 17.91
C SER A 737 -2.81 -0.52 16.76
N LEU A 738 -3.57 -1.18 15.88
CA LEU A 738 -4.30 -0.56 14.77
C LEU A 738 -5.75 -0.31 15.19
N LEU A 739 -6.26 0.89 14.90
CA LEU A 739 -7.65 1.25 15.18
C LEU A 739 -8.44 1.26 13.86
N LEU A 740 -9.39 0.34 13.74
CA LEU A 740 -10.28 0.22 12.60
C LEU A 740 -11.68 0.66 13.01
N SER A 741 -12.17 1.77 12.45
CA SER A 741 -13.52 2.25 12.77
C SER A 741 -14.58 1.44 12.00
N SER A 742 -15.36 0.62 12.70
CA SER A 742 -16.34 -0.33 12.13
C SER A 742 -17.59 -0.42 13.01
N GLY A 743 -18.81 -0.22 12.48
CA GLY A 743 -20.04 -0.26 13.29
C GLY A 743 -20.19 0.79 14.43
N GLY A 744 -19.14 1.49 14.87
CA GLY A 744 -19.17 2.65 15.79
C GLY A 744 -19.11 2.48 17.27
N ASN A 745 -18.39 1.57 17.89
CA ASN A 745 -17.43 0.56 17.53
C ASN A 745 -16.17 1.03 16.75
N THR A 746 -15.06 0.98 17.48
CA THR A 746 -13.68 0.96 17.01
C THR A 746 -13.13 -0.41 17.38
N GLU A 747 -12.62 -1.12 16.38
CA GLU A 747 -11.89 -2.36 16.55
C GLU A 747 -10.41 -2.04 16.78
N VAL A 748 -9.87 -2.44 17.92
CA VAL A 748 -8.47 -2.23 18.27
C VAL A 748 -7.71 -3.53 18.12
N VAL A 749 -6.98 -3.66 17.02
CA VAL A 749 -6.16 -4.84 16.70
C VAL A 749 -4.80 -4.68 17.36
N ILE A 750 -4.43 -5.62 18.23
CA ILE A 750 -3.21 -5.63 19.04
C ILE A 750 -2.40 -6.86 18.62
N LYS A 751 -1.18 -6.63 18.14
CA LYS A 751 -0.22 -7.71 17.82
C LYS A 751 0.88 -7.72 18.86
N ARG A 752 0.93 -8.76 19.70
CA ARG A 752 1.97 -8.92 20.74
C ARG A 752 2.28 -10.38 21.04
N ASN A 753 3.57 -10.68 21.15
CA ASN A 753 4.13 -11.93 21.62
C ASN A 753 4.18 -11.95 23.16
N GLY A 754 3.17 -12.55 23.80
CA GLY A 754 3.12 -12.69 25.26
C GLY A 754 1.75 -12.47 25.90
N ASN A 755 1.56 -13.02 27.10
CA ASN A 755 0.40 -12.78 27.96
C ASN A 755 0.45 -11.38 28.56
N SER A 756 -0.70 -10.73 28.73
CA SER A 756 -0.79 -9.37 29.27
C SER A 756 -2.21 -8.92 29.58
N LEU A 757 -2.28 -7.91 30.44
CA LEU A 757 -3.48 -7.14 30.74
C LEU A 757 -3.53 -5.91 29.82
N TYR A 758 -4.53 -5.84 28.94
CA TYR A 758 -4.70 -4.76 27.99
C TYR A 758 -5.84 -3.82 28.38
N ALA A 759 -5.58 -2.52 28.27
CA ALA A 759 -6.60 -1.47 28.41
C ALA A 759 -6.63 -0.62 27.14
N ILE A 760 -7.83 -0.37 26.62
CA ILE A 760 -8.01 0.59 25.54
C ILE A 760 -8.31 1.95 26.18
N ALA A 761 -7.48 2.95 25.88
CA ALA A 761 -7.62 4.25 26.50
C ALA A 761 -7.35 5.38 25.50
N SER A 762 -8.01 6.52 25.73
CA SER A 762 -7.80 7.77 25.01
C SER A 762 -7.20 8.82 25.94
N GLY A 763 -6.23 9.59 25.46
CA GLY A 763 -5.73 10.74 26.21
C GLY A 763 -4.70 11.57 25.44
N SER A 764 -4.75 12.88 25.67
CA SER A 764 -3.85 13.84 25.02
C SER A 764 -2.72 14.25 25.96
N LYS A 765 -1.47 14.19 25.48
CA LYS A 765 -0.32 14.73 26.20
C LYS A 765 0.41 15.77 25.34
N SER A 766 0.53 16.99 25.87
CA SER A 766 1.27 18.09 25.24
C SER A 766 2.25 18.73 26.23
N PHE A 767 3.18 19.53 25.72
CA PHE A 767 4.20 20.25 26.47
C PHE A 767 4.20 21.73 26.07
N ALA A 768 4.50 22.63 27.01
CA ALA A 768 4.43 24.07 26.72
C ALA A 768 5.44 24.52 25.66
N ASP A 769 6.62 23.88 25.61
CA ASP A 769 7.73 24.22 24.73
C ASP A 769 7.68 23.56 23.33
N VAL A 770 6.60 22.82 23.02
CA VAL A 770 6.37 22.28 21.67
C VAL A 770 5.33 23.05 20.87
N ARG A 771 4.63 24.03 21.48
CA ARG A 771 3.61 24.81 20.77
C ARG A 771 4.21 25.60 19.62
N GLY A 772 3.69 25.41 18.41
CA GLY A 772 4.20 26.03 17.19
C GLY A 772 5.50 25.41 16.67
N HIS A 773 6.02 24.37 17.32
CA HIS A 773 7.19 23.63 16.86
C HIS A 773 6.81 22.69 15.71
N ARG A 774 7.67 22.55 14.69
CA ARG A 774 7.39 21.72 13.49
C ARG A 774 7.07 20.25 13.79
N ALA A 775 7.58 19.71 14.90
CA ALA A 775 7.34 18.34 15.35
C ALA A 775 6.26 18.24 16.43
N GLN A 776 5.45 19.29 16.65
CA GLN A 776 4.46 19.33 17.72
C GLN A 776 3.50 18.13 17.66
N SER A 777 2.86 17.91 16.51
CA SER A 777 1.89 16.83 16.32
C SER A 777 2.52 15.45 16.53
N ASP A 778 3.76 15.25 16.08
CA ASP A 778 4.48 13.98 16.24
C ASP A 778 4.87 13.73 17.69
N ILE A 779 5.32 14.77 18.40
CA ILE A 779 5.65 14.70 19.83
C ILE A 779 4.39 14.41 20.64
N GLU A 780 3.29 15.11 20.36
CA GLU A 780 2.01 14.92 21.05
C GLU A 780 1.48 13.50 20.81
N LEU A 781 1.52 13.00 19.56
CA LEU A 781 1.13 11.63 19.22
C LEU A 781 1.90 10.58 20.04
N LEU A 782 3.24 10.63 20.00
CA LEU A 782 4.05 9.62 20.69
C LEU A 782 3.97 9.77 22.23
N ALA A 783 3.78 10.98 22.74
CA ALA A 783 3.61 11.23 24.18
C ALA A 783 2.23 10.73 24.68
N SER A 784 1.18 10.98 23.90
CA SER A 784 -0.16 10.42 24.13
C SER A 784 -0.13 8.91 24.20
N LYS A 785 0.67 8.26 23.34
CA LYS A 785 0.88 6.82 23.33
C LYS A 785 1.90 6.30 24.36
N ARG A 786 2.48 7.16 25.22
CA ARG A 786 3.50 6.81 26.24
C ARG A 786 4.81 6.23 25.68
N ILE A 787 5.09 6.48 24.40
CA ILE A 787 6.34 6.07 23.76
C ILE A 787 7.48 7.02 24.18
N ILE A 788 7.16 8.31 24.34
CA ILE A 788 8.12 9.34 24.74
C ILE A 788 7.67 10.07 26.00
N ASN A 789 8.67 10.56 26.75
CA ASN A 789 8.47 11.34 27.97
C ASN A 789 9.14 12.72 27.85
N GLY A 790 8.54 13.71 28.50
CA GLY A 790 9.16 15.04 28.66
C GLY A 790 10.34 15.01 29.63
N VAL A 791 11.16 16.06 29.59
CA VAL A 791 12.18 16.31 30.64
C VAL A 791 11.54 16.77 31.95
N SER A 792 10.29 17.22 31.90
CA SER A 792 9.41 17.45 33.06
C SER A 792 7.95 17.25 32.64
N SER A 793 7.01 17.39 33.59
CA SER A 793 5.59 17.22 33.32
C SER A 793 5.01 18.16 32.25
N ASN A 794 5.65 19.31 32.00
CA ASN A 794 5.20 20.36 31.07
C ASN A 794 6.27 20.78 30.03
N ARG A 795 7.42 20.09 29.95
CA ARG A 795 8.52 20.45 29.05
C ARG A 795 9.11 19.23 28.35
N PHE A 796 9.32 19.30 27.03
CA PHE A 796 9.89 18.21 26.22
C PHE A 796 11.36 18.42 25.83
N SER A 797 11.75 19.66 25.53
CA SER A 797 13.03 20.06 24.92
C SER A 797 13.22 19.51 23.49
N PRO A 798 12.38 19.90 22.51
CA PRO A 798 12.39 19.31 21.17
C PRO A 798 13.74 19.42 20.45
N ASP A 799 14.47 20.52 20.64
CA ASP A 799 15.76 20.77 20.00
C ASP A 799 16.98 20.23 20.76
N LYS A 800 16.76 19.63 21.96
CA LYS A 800 17.86 19.03 22.72
C LYS A 800 18.36 17.80 21.95
N PRO A 801 19.68 17.63 21.75
CA PRO A 801 20.22 16.40 21.20
C PRO A 801 19.84 15.19 22.07
N ILE A 802 19.49 14.09 21.42
CA ILE A 802 19.08 12.85 22.07
C ILE A 802 20.27 11.88 22.22
N THR A 803 20.31 11.08 23.28
CA THR A 803 21.37 10.09 23.49
C THR A 803 21.04 8.73 22.85
N ARG A 804 22.06 7.87 22.68
CA ARG A 804 21.88 6.47 22.23
C ARG A 804 20.93 5.69 23.13
N ALA A 805 21.05 5.85 24.46
CA ALA A 805 20.14 5.22 25.42
C ALA A 805 18.70 5.74 25.32
N GLU A 806 18.52 7.04 25.16
CA GLU A 806 17.19 7.65 24.99
C GLU A 806 16.51 7.15 23.71
N PHE A 807 17.25 7.02 22.61
CA PHE A 807 16.73 6.50 21.36
C PHE A 807 16.37 5.01 21.44
N ALA A 808 17.25 4.17 21.99
CA ALA A 808 16.98 2.75 22.20
C ALA A 808 15.73 2.53 23.07
N ALA A 809 15.58 3.32 24.15
CA ALA A 809 14.40 3.26 25.01
C ALA A 809 13.12 3.69 24.30
N MET A 810 13.16 4.69 23.43
CA MET A 810 12.01 5.09 22.60
C MET A 810 11.61 3.96 21.64
N LEU A 811 12.59 3.33 21.00
CA LEU A 811 12.34 2.26 20.03
C LEU A 811 11.76 1.00 20.69
N VAL A 812 12.35 0.56 21.80
CA VAL A 812 11.84 -0.58 22.60
C VAL A 812 10.40 -0.35 23.03
N ARG A 813 10.08 0.86 23.51
CA ARG A 813 8.70 1.23 23.85
C ARG A 813 7.79 1.24 22.62
N SER A 814 8.26 1.78 21.49
CA SER A 814 7.46 1.86 20.26
C SER A 814 7.11 0.48 19.70
N LEU A 815 7.99 -0.51 19.89
CA LEU A 815 7.77 -1.90 19.49
C LEU A 815 6.99 -2.72 20.53
N GLY A 816 6.73 -2.15 21.71
CA GLY A 816 6.09 -2.85 22.82
C GLY A 816 6.91 -4.04 23.34
N LEU A 817 8.24 -4.01 23.17
CA LEU A 817 9.12 -5.12 23.57
C LEU A 817 9.27 -5.18 25.08
N THR A 818 9.34 -6.41 25.59
CA THR A 818 9.57 -6.72 26.99
C THR A 818 10.53 -7.91 27.06
N SER A 819 11.72 -7.75 27.63
CA SER A 819 12.68 -8.86 27.80
C SER A 819 12.66 -9.38 29.24
N PRO A 820 12.77 -10.70 29.46
CA PRO A 820 13.01 -11.28 30.77
C PRO A 820 14.46 -11.04 31.21
N ALA A 821 14.71 -9.96 31.94
CA ALA A 821 15.83 -9.75 32.86
C ALA A 821 17.17 -10.47 32.54
N ALA A 822 17.73 -10.29 31.34
CA ALA A 822 19.11 -10.63 31.06
C ALA A 822 19.90 -9.34 30.78
N ALA A 823 20.90 -9.04 31.60
CA ALA A 823 21.72 -7.85 31.45
C ALA A 823 22.52 -7.93 30.14
N ALA A 824 22.36 -6.95 29.24
CA ALA A 824 23.32 -6.79 28.14
C ALA A 824 24.71 -6.53 28.74
N SER A 825 25.68 -7.34 28.35
CA SER A 825 27.05 -7.28 28.87
C SER A 825 27.87 -6.16 28.20
N TYR A 826 27.42 -4.91 28.31
CA TYR A 826 28.20 -3.74 27.92
C TYR A 826 28.99 -3.21 29.11
N SER A 827 30.26 -2.87 28.93
CA SER A 827 31.16 -2.47 30.02
C SER A 827 30.77 -1.15 30.70
N ASP A 828 29.93 -0.35 30.06
CA ASP A 828 29.52 1.00 30.47
C ASP A 828 28.00 1.13 30.67
N VAL A 829 27.29 0.01 30.83
CA VAL A 829 25.87 -0.03 31.21
C VAL A 829 25.79 -0.76 32.54
N GLY A 830 25.54 -0.01 33.62
CA GLY A 830 25.45 -0.57 34.96
C GLY A 830 24.08 -1.15 35.28
N ASP A 831 24.02 -2.15 36.16
CA ASP A 831 22.77 -2.65 36.71
C ASP A 831 22.00 -1.54 37.44
N GLY A 832 20.70 -1.43 37.18
CA GLY A 832 19.83 -0.45 37.82
C GLY A 832 19.86 0.96 37.22
N GLU A 833 20.63 1.21 36.15
CA GLU A 833 20.49 2.44 35.38
C GLU A 833 19.16 2.46 34.62
N TRP A 834 18.53 3.64 34.49
CA TRP A 834 17.17 3.76 33.94
C TRP A 834 17.02 3.23 32.49
N PHE A 835 18.13 3.15 31.76
CA PHE A 835 18.18 2.65 30.38
C PHE A 835 18.68 1.21 30.25
N ALA A 836 19.13 0.57 31.35
CA ALA A 836 19.78 -0.73 31.29
C ALA A 836 18.85 -1.79 30.67
N ASP A 837 17.61 -1.88 31.15
CA ASP A 837 16.61 -2.82 30.65
C ASP A 837 16.25 -2.57 29.18
N ALA A 838 16.18 -1.29 28.78
CA ALA A 838 15.87 -0.92 27.40
C ALA A 838 17.00 -1.30 26.45
N ILE A 839 18.25 -1.06 26.84
CA ILE A 839 19.42 -1.44 26.04
C ILE A 839 19.53 -2.96 25.97
N ALA A 840 19.29 -3.66 27.08
CA ALA A 840 19.27 -5.12 27.11
C ALA A 840 18.22 -5.69 26.17
N THR A 841 16.97 -5.21 26.27
CA THR A 841 15.87 -5.61 25.40
C THR A 841 16.18 -5.31 23.92
N ALA A 842 16.75 -4.15 23.62
CA ALA A 842 17.12 -3.79 22.26
C ALA A 842 18.26 -4.66 21.70
N ALA A 843 19.22 -5.06 22.53
CA ALA A 843 20.33 -5.92 22.13
C ALA A 843 19.87 -7.36 21.90
N ASP A 844 19.03 -7.89 22.79
CA ASP A 844 18.41 -9.21 22.69
C ASP A 844 17.57 -9.35 21.41
N ALA A 845 16.81 -8.31 21.07
CA ALA A 845 16.07 -8.21 19.82
C ALA A 845 16.94 -7.90 18.57
N GLY A 846 18.27 -7.80 18.71
CA GLY A 846 19.20 -7.51 17.61
C GLY A 846 19.09 -6.10 17.02
N LEU A 847 18.41 -5.17 17.70
CA LEU A 847 18.15 -3.81 17.23
C LEU A 847 19.39 -2.92 17.36
N VAL A 848 20.17 -3.12 18.42
CA VAL A 848 21.35 -2.31 18.74
C VAL A 848 22.56 -3.19 18.99
N ASN A 849 23.74 -2.72 18.57
CA ASN A 849 25.01 -3.36 18.87
C ASN A 849 25.90 -2.41 19.70
N GLY A 850 26.80 -2.99 20.48
CA GLY A 850 27.88 -2.24 21.11
C GLY A 850 28.98 -1.85 20.11
N TYR A 851 29.91 -1.06 20.61
CA TYR A 851 31.18 -0.80 19.97
C TYR A 851 32.13 -1.99 20.14
N ARG A 852 33.16 -2.06 19.28
CA ARG A 852 34.16 -3.14 19.30
C ARG A 852 34.96 -3.23 20.60
N ASP A 853 34.98 -2.16 21.39
CA ASP A 853 35.63 -2.10 22.70
C ASP A 853 34.77 -2.67 23.84
N GLY A 854 33.56 -3.15 23.54
CA GLY A 854 32.62 -3.71 24.53
C GLY A 854 31.72 -2.67 25.20
N SER A 855 31.81 -1.39 24.82
CA SER A 855 30.93 -0.32 25.31
C SER A 855 29.67 -0.15 24.47
N PHE A 856 28.60 0.42 25.04
CA PHE A 856 27.40 0.88 24.32
C PHE A 856 27.37 2.40 24.12
N LYS A 857 28.04 3.13 25.02
CA LYS A 857 28.09 4.59 25.09
C LYS A 857 26.70 5.23 25.28
N PRO A 858 25.97 4.87 26.36
CA PRO A 858 24.56 5.22 26.55
C PRO A 858 24.30 6.74 26.59
N ASN A 859 25.27 7.50 27.10
CA ASN A 859 25.18 8.94 27.27
C ASN A 859 25.73 9.75 26.08
N GLU A 860 26.33 9.09 25.08
CA GLU A 860 26.74 9.78 23.87
C GLU A 860 25.53 10.16 23.01
N ARG A 861 25.65 11.30 22.32
CA ARG A 861 24.63 11.77 21.38
C ARG A 861 24.54 10.79 20.21
N ILE A 862 23.33 10.38 19.87
CA ILE A 862 23.12 9.56 18.69
C ILE A 862 23.17 10.43 17.43
N THR A 863 23.78 9.92 16.37
CA THR A 863 23.76 10.56 15.05
C THR A 863 22.53 10.12 14.27
N ARG A 864 22.11 10.91 13.27
CA ARG A 864 21.01 10.51 12.37
C ARG A 864 21.27 9.16 11.70
N GLY A 865 22.48 8.94 11.21
CA GLY A 865 22.83 7.66 10.59
C GLY A 865 22.80 6.46 11.55
N GLN A 866 23.14 6.66 12.83
CA GLN A 866 22.96 5.61 13.84
C GLN A 866 21.48 5.32 14.11
N MET A 867 20.62 6.35 14.10
CA MET A 867 19.18 6.14 14.19
C MET A 867 18.65 5.34 13.00
N ASP A 868 19.07 5.68 11.78
CA ASP A 868 18.62 4.99 10.56
C ASP A 868 19.00 3.50 10.58
N VAL A 869 20.23 3.16 10.99
CA VAL A 869 20.68 1.76 11.14
C VAL A 869 19.81 1.00 12.14
N ILE A 870 19.53 1.62 13.29
CA ILE A 870 18.73 1.00 14.35
C ILE A 870 17.25 0.87 13.90
N LEU A 871 16.70 1.85 13.18
CA LEU A 871 15.34 1.78 12.62
C LEU A 871 15.22 0.73 11.50
N SER A 872 16.24 0.59 10.66
CA SER A 872 16.30 -0.46 9.64
C SER A 872 16.28 -1.84 10.27
N ARG A 873 17.09 -2.08 11.31
CA ARG A 873 17.08 -3.35 12.05
C ARG A 873 15.73 -3.60 12.73
N ALA A 874 15.08 -2.56 13.24
CA ALA A 874 13.72 -2.68 13.76
C ALA A 874 12.70 -3.06 12.68
N LEU A 875 12.88 -2.59 11.44
CA LEU A 875 12.03 -2.98 10.31
C LEU A 875 12.27 -4.44 9.90
N ASP A 876 13.53 -4.89 9.92
CA ASP A 876 13.87 -6.29 9.67
C ASP A 876 13.33 -7.21 10.79
N TYR A 877 13.40 -6.76 12.04
CA TYR A 877 12.85 -7.45 13.20
C TYR A 877 11.33 -7.66 13.06
N VAL A 878 10.57 -6.59 12.76
CA VAL A 878 9.10 -6.72 12.63
C VAL A 878 8.66 -7.47 11.38
N SER A 879 9.51 -7.59 10.35
CA SER A 879 9.21 -8.32 9.12
C SER A 879 9.67 -9.79 9.16
N GLY A 880 10.16 -10.27 10.30
CA GLY A 880 10.61 -11.65 10.48
C GLY A 880 11.89 -11.99 9.71
N ARG A 881 12.69 -10.98 9.36
CA ARG A 881 13.98 -11.14 8.63
C ARG A 881 15.19 -11.22 9.54
N LEU A 882 15.01 -11.06 10.86
CA LEU A 882 16.01 -11.30 11.89
C LEU A 882 15.60 -12.52 12.73
N ASP A 883 16.32 -13.63 12.58
CA ASP A 883 16.21 -14.77 13.50
C ASP A 883 16.99 -14.44 14.78
N GLY A 884 16.40 -14.67 15.95
CA GLY A 884 16.93 -14.31 17.28
C GLY A 884 18.24 -14.98 17.71
N GLU A 885 19.05 -15.51 16.79
CA GLU A 885 20.41 -15.92 17.06
C GLU A 885 21.40 -14.84 16.58
N GLY A 886 22.04 -14.18 17.55
CA GLY A 886 22.84 -12.98 17.38
C GLY A 886 23.79 -12.97 16.19
N SER A 887 23.52 -12.06 15.24
CA SER A 887 24.46 -11.62 14.21
C SER A 887 25.58 -10.79 14.86
N ALA A 888 26.54 -11.48 15.46
CA ALA A 888 27.79 -10.89 15.93
C ALA A 888 28.67 -10.55 14.70
N GLY A 889 28.46 -9.38 14.09
CA GLY A 889 29.23 -9.01 12.89
C GLY A 889 29.40 -7.53 12.54
N ASN A 890 28.39 -6.67 12.72
CA ASN A 890 28.47 -5.28 12.26
C ASN A 890 28.29 -4.26 13.40
N SER A 891 29.35 -3.54 13.74
CA SER A 891 29.34 -2.44 14.69
C SER A 891 28.46 -1.27 14.19
N ASP A 892 27.84 -0.52 15.11
CA ASP A 892 27.02 0.68 14.84
C ASP A 892 27.81 1.87 14.23
N THR A 893 28.99 1.61 13.65
CA THR A 893 30.01 2.62 13.29
C THR A 893 29.95 3.06 11.83
N ALA A 894 29.06 2.50 11.02
CA ALA A 894 29.02 2.77 9.57
C ALA A 894 27.95 3.82 9.21
N ALA A 895 28.07 5.04 9.76
CA ALA A 895 27.40 6.21 9.20
C ALA A 895 28.12 7.52 9.60
N ASP A 896 28.13 8.48 8.67
CA ASP A 896 28.84 9.78 8.68
C ASP A 896 28.87 10.50 10.07
N PRO A 897 30.06 10.89 10.62
CA PRO A 897 30.18 11.45 11.97
C PRO A 897 29.62 12.87 12.22
N ALA A 898 28.97 13.55 11.27
CA ALA A 898 28.82 15.02 11.35
C ALA A 898 27.41 15.62 11.60
N ALA A 899 26.34 14.83 11.84
CA ALA A 899 25.01 15.40 12.16
C ALA A 899 24.42 14.85 13.48
N TYR A 900 24.33 15.70 14.50
CA TYR A 900 23.66 15.37 15.76
C TYR A 900 22.14 15.36 15.57
N ALA A 901 21.46 14.30 16.04
CA ALA A 901 20.00 14.24 16.00
C ALA A 901 19.38 14.96 17.20
N SER A 902 18.31 15.73 16.98
CA SER A 902 17.49 16.30 18.05
C SER A 902 16.42 15.30 18.53
N ARG A 903 15.87 15.53 19.73
CA ARG A 903 14.73 14.75 20.23
C ARG A 903 13.53 14.80 19.28
N ALA A 904 13.26 15.95 18.67
CA ALA A 904 12.20 16.08 17.66
C ALA A 904 12.45 15.20 16.43
N GLU A 905 13.69 15.12 15.95
CA GLU A 905 14.04 14.27 14.80
C GLU A 905 13.90 12.78 15.11
N ALA A 906 14.28 12.36 16.32
CA ALA A 906 14.02 10.99 16.80
C ALA A 906 12.54 10.64 16.86
N VAL A 907 11.69 11.57 17.31
CA VAL A 907 10.24 11.39 17.34
C VAL A 907 9.69 11.23 15.91
N VAL A 908 10.09 12.10 14.99
CA VAL A 908 9.66 12.02 13.59
C VAL A 908 10.06 10.67 12.97
N GLY A 909 11.31 10.23 13.20
CA GLY A 909 11.81 8.93 12.73
C GLY A 909 11.01 7.75 13.28
N ILE A 910 10.73 7.73 14.59
CA ILE A 910 9.94 6.66 15.24
C ILE A 910 8.49 6.64 14.74
N LYS A 911 7.85 7.81 14.53
CA LYS A 911 6.51 7.86 13.96
C LYS A 911 6.49 7.28 12.54
N ARG A 912 7.43 7.69 11.69
CA ARG A 912 7.54 7.17 10.32
C ARG A 912 7.74 5.66 10.32
N PHE A 913 8.64 5.17 11.17
CA PHE A 913 8.84 3.74 11.39
C PHE A 913 7.52 3.05 11.77
N LEU A 914 6.81 3.55 12.77
CA LEU A 914 5.53 2.96 13.17
C LEU A 914 4.52 2.97 12.02
N GLN A 915 4.42 4.03 11.24
CA GLN A 915 3.56 4.06 10.05
C GLN A 915 3.95 2.94 9.08
N SER A 916 5.24 2.76 8.78
CA SER A 916 5.74 1.66 7.94
C SER A 916 5.41 0.28 8.49
N VAL A 917 5.50 0.06 9.81
CA VAL A 917 5.13 -1.21 10.45
C VAL A 917 3.64 -1.52 10.30
N HIS A 918 2.77 -0.52 10.32
CA HIS A 918 1.32 -0.72 10.12
C HIS A 918 0.95 -1.10 8.68
N PHE A 919 1.82 -0.84 7.69
CA PHE A 919 1.62 -1.25 6.29
C PHE A 919 2.21 -2.63 5.96
N ILE A 920 3.15 -3.11 6.78
CA ILE A 920 3.79 -4.43 6.63
C ILE A 920 2.96 -5.53 7.32
N ASN A 921 2.12 -5.15 8.29
CA ASN A 921 1.36 -6.06 9.15
C ASN A 921 -0.07 -6.32 8.71
#